data_AF-A0AAD7I9V6-F1
#
_entry.id   AF-A0AAD7I9V6-F1
#
_cell.length_a   1.000
_cell.length_b   1.000
_cell.length_c   1.000
_cell.angle_alpha   90.00
_cell.angle_beta   90.00
_cell.angle_gamma   90.00
#
_symmetry.space_group_name_H-M   'P 1'
#
loop_
_entity.id
_entity.type
_entity.pdbx_description
1 polymer ?
#
loop_
_entity_poly.entity_id
_entity_poly.type
_entity_poly.pdbx_seq_one_letter_code
_entity_poly.pdbx_strand_id
1 'polypeptide(L)'
;MCNDGNSAPQSIRYLNAQLAALWENADDCAKQAGKNPNFKSELWEKGKYTRALAQYHYLGKKSASKITDVKDLPFSASFGKPTLEIICNHEVVLHLIVTAGHVNTEFTNATKPGYRIDPKHNNSMDGLQVSYRMKFSRSSIKGRDSKISSHGSKHLIQMMILDVDSAKLVMCKQSVSTKVKDALAFYLLEYLRFLRSAGNHVLFNLPDFDDDKFSPKIDYSLVSKALEVEEFCCDAVHDTSLSDINKILYDKWLMAAALGRPRDLLSICLAEISSTWLNTSIDTHFHIRFGAPQIKALCSHEVLLYFSVEDIAFFESSDFSRKPLDIYHGWKVAFIVDVVQDTEGSGTKLRLDFGCMILFLAFSARFSRHFSVMTETIEIAVTYFEKIVKFLTVDYLDVLTSYSLHIIYDVDLTIITGGFPTGDTTDGHSASWTEGSDEEEHRHPHRQTSSVVIWTERIEKLVLGGYDQVLAISERSIKELFISYYRQGVRGKSLYECFTYWKSDLFSAHFNALDMCLLSNDRAIVWVNIHDGELAIETRTEKQDFWTYIGFKKATSTKQTVKRQFSDVAIAFEVDLKIVEHEELAVGTSWHSNFKNSYLYQGHQSARASRVYKHLILDFQNAKHVPKLSITAGLRGIDREAVLKLETVLQYTREYLEHLSHHGHNIIHSVPVFTTNTNSFGLTSVMYQVVTKTKVTIETCRHAVKESEAPVILILGMCGRPMPTIRLPWDQGWVIPGQKSLGTICLSKERFLEGHLLQLLAALNRKTTIVPDWAGIVNGEWNHQLTTLENHPRRKNERGGWRLSKKSDKSLDYVWKHHEEWKHDSKHEGFSGEERHGEYSISCYTENKLSIPTYYRQGCLEVILQGESTLKISNKNKQEGFSWSKKTSAKWSASIAVYSRANGLHIEVVGAESPEFADIESHGECPTGVQEEHRRMFPSKIDLQDTLLSLKALLQGTWDYSYPGMEAYTLLNPVFTRHGDLIVELSAYRSASLSNGGGLFTVAKNAISSLVTDNRSPVRQPTSMSSIETPLYPPPLEKTVSELPVNGKAPLQPTPPMIVKSTEVTLEKTAIPNGQKGANGNGFQATVA
;
A
#
# COMPACT_ATOMS: atom_id res chain seq x y z
N MET A 1 -59.60 -7.89 -13.66
CA MET A 1 -58.68 -9.06 -13.65
C MET A 1 -58.53 -9.51 -12.19
N CYS A 2 -57.60 -10.40 -11.83
CA CYS A 2 -57.27 -10.60 -10.41
C CYS A 2 -56.58 -9.32 -9.90
N ASN A 3 -57.37 -8.37 -9.39
CA ASN A 3 -56.87 -7.06 -9.00
C ASN A 3 -56.12 -7.09 -7.65
N ASP A 4 -56.16 -8.22 -6.94
CA ASP A 4 -55.58 -8.39 -5.59
C ASP A 4 -54.16 -9.01 -5.60
N GLY A 5 -53.44 -9.00 -6.72
CA GLY A 5 -52.10 -9.62 -6.78
C GLY A 5 -51.30 -9.45 -8.08
N ASN A 6 -50.24 -10.25 -8.21
CA ASN A 6 -49.37 -10.26 -9.40
C ASN A 6 -50.06 -10.96 -10.58
N SER A 7 -50.33 -10.21 -11.65
CA SER A 7 -51.01 -10.68 -12.87
C SER A 7 -50.06 -11.29 -13.93
N ALA A 8 -48.77 -11.47 -13.60
CA ALA A 8 -47.79 -12.05 -14.51
C ALA A 8 -48.12 -13.47 -15.02
N PRO A 9 -48.68 -14.41 -14.22
CA PRO A 9 -49.06 -15.73 -14.75
C PRO A 9 -50.13 -15.65 -15.85
N GLN A 10 -51.12 -14.76 -15.68
CA GLN A 10 -52.19 -14.52 -16.65
C GLN A 10 -51.62 -13.87 -17.91
N SER A 11 -50.68 -12.93 -17.74
CA SER A 11 -49.95 -12.31 -18.84
C SER A 11 -49.16 -13.33 -19.67
N ILE A 12 -48.36 -14.19 -19.01
CA ILE A 12 -47.60 -15.26 -19.68
C ILE A 12 -48.53 -16.20 -20.45
N ARG A 13 -49.66 -16.59 -19.84
CA ARG A 13 -50.67 -17.42 -20.50
C ARG A 13 -51.26 -16.72 -21.73
N TYR A 14 -51.56 -15.42 -21.63
CA TYR A 14 -52.12 -14.63 -22.71
C TYR A 14 -51.13 -14.45 -23.88
N LEU A 15 -49.86 -14.20 -23.59
CA LEU A 15 -48.78 -14.09 -24.57
C LEU A 15 -48.59 -15.42 -25.32
N ASN A 16 -48.52 -16.54 -24.58
CA ASN A 16 -48.41 -17.87 -25.18
C ASN A 16 -49.64 -18.26 -26.01
N ALA A 17 -50.84 -17.85 -25.60
CA ALA A 17 -52.07 -18.08 -26.37
C ALA A 17 -52.10 -17.30 -27.68
N GLN A 18 -51.59 -16.06 -27.71
CA GLN A 18 -51.43 -15.32 -28.96
C GLN A 18 -50.43 -15.99 -29.89
N LEU A 19 -49.26 -16.35 -29.35
CA LEU A 19 -48.22 -17.00 -30.14
C LEU A 19 -48.69 -18.36 -30.69
N ALA A 20 -49.47 -19.10 -29.91
CA ALA A 20 -50.16 -20.30 -30.34
C ALA A 20 -51.08 -20.08 -31.54
N ALA A 21 -51.98 -19.09 -31.46
CA ALA A 21 -52.93 -18.78 -32.52
C ALA A 21 -52.22 -18.32 -33.80
N LEU A 22 -51.16 -17.50 -33.66
CA LEU A 22 -50.32 -17.09 -34.79
C LEU A 22 -49.61 -18.28 -35.45
N TRP A 23 -49.14 -19.24 -34.66
CA TRP A 23 -48.54 -20.47 -35.18
C TRP A 23 -49.58 -21.38 -35.87
N GLU A 24 -50.77 -21.57 -35.30
CA GLU A 24 -51.85 -22.37 -35.91
C GLU A 24 -52.24 -21.80 -37.28
N ASN A 25 -52.41 -20.47 -37.37
CA ASN A 25 -52.64 -19.79 -38.65
C ASN A 25 -51.49 -20.02 -39.65
N ALA A 26 -50.25 -19.96 -39.17
CA ALA A 26 -49.07 -20.17 -40.01
C ALA A 26 -48.95 -21.62 -40.51
N ASP A 27 -49.30 -22.59 -39.67
CA ASP A 27 -49.27 -24.03 -39.98
C ASP A 27 -50.35 -24.40 -41.01
N ASP A 28 -51.56 -23.86 -40.86
CA ASP A 28 -52.62 -24.01 -41.86
C ASP A 28 -52.21 -23.40 -43.21
N CYS A 29 -51.60 -22.21 -43.20
CA CYS A 29 -51.05 -21.59 -44.40
C CYS A 29 -49.93 -22.44 -45.04
N ALA A 30 -49.06 -23.05 -44.23
CA ALA A 30 -47.99 -23.92 -44.72
C ALA A 30 -48.54 -25.19 -45.36
N LYS A 31 -49.57 -25.82 -44.77
CA LYS A 31 -50.22 -27.03 -45.29
C LYS A 31 -50.90 -26.79 -46.64
N GLN A 32 -51.54 -25.63 -46.83
CA GLN A 32 -52.20 -25.26 -48.08
C GLN A 32 -51.23 -25.05 -49.26
N ALA A 33 -49.97 -24.71 -48.99
CA ALA A 33 -48.96 -24.42 -50.01
C ALA A 33 -48.37 -25.67 -50.70
N GLY A 34 -48.67 -26.89 -50.20
CA GLY A 34 -48.18 -28.15 -50.74
C GLY A 34 -46.75 -28.53 -50.31
N LYS A 35 -46.36 -29.81 -50.51
CA LYS A 35 -45.08 -30.38 -50.01
C LYS A 35 -43.82 -29.84 -50.72
N ASN A 36 -43.96 -29.35 -51.96
CA ASN A 36 -42.85 -28.85 -52.77
C ASN A 36 -43.06 -27.37 -53.11
N PRO A 37 -42.66 -26.44 -52.22
CA PRO A 37 -42.86 -25.03 -52.46
C PRO A 37 -42.04 -24.52 -53.64
N ASN A 38 -42.69 -23.87 -54.60
CA ASN A 38 -42.00 -23.12 -55.63
C ASN A 38 -41.51 -21.78 -55.04
N PHE A 39 -40.25 -21.78 -54.58
CA PHE A 39 -39.58 -20.62 -53.97
C PHE A 39 -39.48 -19.38 -54.86
N LYS A 40 -39.75 -19.51 -56.18
CA LYS A 40 -39.79 -18.38 -57.13
C LYS A 40 -41.19 -17.83 -57.37
N SER A 41 -42.24 -18.53 -56.91
CA SER A 41 -43.61 -18.10 -57.20
C SER A 41 -43.95 -16.82 -56.44
N GLU A 42 -44.73 -15.93 -57.09
CA GLU A 42 -45.25 -14.73 -56.44
C GLU A 42 -46.11 -15.08 -55.21
N LEU A 43 -46.82 -16.22 -55.27
CA LEU A 43 -47.59 -16.79 -54.16
C LEU A 43 -46.68 -17.14 -52.97
N TRP A 44 -45.50 -17.73 -53.23
CA TRP A 44 -44.52 -17.99 -52.18
C TRP A 44 -44.05 -16.67 -51.56
N GLU A 45 -43.62 -15.70 -52.37
CA GLU A 45 -43.13 -14.42 -51.85
C GLU A 45 -44.17 -13.65 -51.03
N LYS A 46 -45.45 -13.68 -51.42
CA LYS A 46 -46.56 -13.08 -50.64
C LYS A 46 -46.84 -13.82 -49.34
N GLY A 47 -46.76 -15.16 -49.35
CA GLY A 47 -47.10 -16.00 -48.20
C GLY A 47 -45.95 -16.33 -47.25
N LYS A 48 -44.72 -15.86 -47.51
CA LYS A 48 -43.55 -16.27 -46.71
C LYS A 48 -43.57 -15.77 -45.26
N TYR A 49 -44.12 -14.58 -45.03
CA TYR A 49 -44.23 -14.01 -43.69
C TYR A 49 -45.37 -14.66 -42.89
N THR A 50 -46.48 -15.02 -43.56
CA THR A 50 -47.65 -15.62 -42.88
C THR A 50 -47.40 -17.05 -42.41
N ARG A 51 -46.57 -17.83 -43.11
CA ARG A 51 -46.18 -19.19 -42.67
C ARG A 51 -44.96 -19.24 -41.75
N ALA A 52 -44.31 -18.11 -41.49
CA ALA A 52 -42.97 -18.06 -40.90
C ALA A 52 -42.86 -18.76 -39.54
N LEU A 53 -43.91 -18.72 -38.71
CA LEU A 53 -43.91 -19.38 -37.41
C LEU A 53 -43.94 -20.90 -37.49
N ALA A 54 -44.50 -21.48 -38.56
CA ALA A 54 -44.60 -22.93 -38.73
C ALA A 54 -43.51 -23.49 -39.65
N GLN A 55 -43.00 -22.69 -40.61
CA GLN A 55 -42.02 -23.16 -41.58
C GLN A 55 -41.07 -22.04 -42.02
N TYR A 56 -39.77 -22.35 -42.08
CA TYR A 56 -38.73 -21.43 -42.56
C TYR A 56 -37.69 -22.12 -43.45
N HIS A 57 -37.22 -21.38 -44.44
CA HIS A 57 -36.24 -21.82 -45.42
C HIS A 57 -35.24 -20.68 -45.67
N TYR A 58 -33.95 -20.94 -45.50
CA TYR A 58 -32.92 -19.93 -45.75
C TYR A 58 -32.43 -20.00 -47.20
N LEU A 59 -32.69 -18.96 -48.00
CA LEU A 59 -32.39 -18.96 -49.45
C LEU A 59 -31.00 -18.38 -49.81
N GLY A 60 -30.28 -17.77 -48.85
CA GLY A 60 -29.02 -17.06 -49.10
C GLY A 60 -29.16 -15.81 -50.00
N LYS A 61 -28.07 -15.07 -50.21
CA LYS A 61 -28.12 -13.73 -50.87
C LYS A 61 -28.35 -13.74 -52.39
N LYS A 62 -28.15 -14.86 -53.13
CA LYS A 62 -28.34 -14.95 -54.61
C LYS A 62 -28.73 -16.34 -55.16
N SER A 63 -29.19 -17.30 -54.34
CA SER A 63 -29.31 -18.72 -54.76
C SER A 63 -30.53 -19.06 -55.63
N ALA A 64 -31.44 -18.11 -55.85
CA ALA A 64 -32.76 -18.42 -56.40
C ALA A 64 -32.76 -19.07 -57.80
N SER A 65 -31.73 -18.92 -58.64
CA SER A 65 -31.84 -19.32 -60.05
C SER A 65 -31.91 -20.84 -60.29
N LYS A 66 -31.42 -21.71 -59.38
CA LYS A 66 -31.31 -23.17 -59.57
C LYS A 66 -31.88 -24.07 -58.44
N ILE A 67 -32.57 -23.53 -57.43
CA ILE A 67 -33.14 -24.35 -56.35
C ILE A 67 -34.39 -25.09 -56.88
N THR A 68 -34.33 -26.42 -56.90
CA THR A 68 -35.44 -27.30 -57.33
C THR A 68 -36.02 -28.15 -56.21
N ASP A 69 -35.24 -28.43 -55.16
CA ASP A 69 -35.65 -29.23 -54.00
C ASP A 69 -35.29 -28.50 -52.69
N VAL A 70 -36.04 -28.77 -51.62
CA VAL A 70 -35.74 -28.35 -50.25
C VAL A 70 -34.36 -28.85 -49.81
N LYS A 71 -33.91 -30.02 -50.29
CA LYS A 71 -32.58 -30.58 -49.99
C LYS A 71 -31.41 -29.73 -50.50
N ASP A 72 -31.66 -28.90 -51.51
CA ASP A 72 -30.66 -27.97 -52.07
C ASP A 72 -30.48 -26.71 -51.19
N LEU A 73 -31.30 -26.56 -50.14
CA LEU A 73 -31.24 -25.44 -49.22
C LEU A 73 -30.22 -25.66 -48.11
N PRO A 74 -29.55 -24.58 -47.65
CA PRO A 74 -28.62 -24.63 -46.54
C PRO A 74 -29.32 -24.84 -45.19
N PHE A 75 -30.58 -24.42 -45.08
CA PHE A 75 -31.40 -24.61 -43.90
C PHE A 75 -32.87 -24.71 -44.29
N SER A 76 -33.54 -25.73 -43.77
CA SER A 76 -34.98 -25.90 -43.86
C SER A 76 -35.48 -26.46 -42.53
N ALA A 77 -36.52 -25.84 -41.99
CA ALA A 77 -37.14 -26.30 -40.75
C ALA A 77 -38.65 -26.10 -40.78
N SER A 78 -39.36 -27.11 -40.26
CA SER A 78 -40.73 -27.02 -39.80
C SER A 78 -40.71 -26.95 -38.28
N PHE A 79 -41.48 -26.04 -37.71
CA PHE A 79 -41.50 -25.78 -36.28
C PHE A 79 -42.82 -26.24 -35.69
N GLY A 80 -42.73 -26.90 -34.55
CA GLY A 80 -43.86 -27.07 -33.64
C GLY A 80 -44.22 -25.75 -32.97
N LYS A 81 -45.32 -25.78 -32.23
CA LYS A 81 -45.86 -24.64 -31.49
C LYS A 81 -44.79 -24.03 -30.57
N PRO A 82 -44.37 -22.78 -30.82
CA PRO A 82 -43.37 -22.12 -29.98
C PRO A 82 -43.98 -21.68 -28.64
N THR A 83 -43.13 -21.58 -27.62
CA THR A 83 -43.55 -21.14 -26.27
C THR A 83 -42.57 -20.13 -25.70
N LEU A 84 -43.09 -19.21 -24.90
CA LEU A 84 -42.36 -18.18 -24.18
C LEU A 84 -42.38 -18.49 -22.68
N GLU A 85 -41.20 -18.49 -22.08
CA GLU A 85 -40.97 -18.59 -20.64
C GLU A 85 -40.25 -17.33 -20.18
N ILE A 86 -40.88 -16.54 -19.29
CA ILE A 86 -40.31 -15.27 -18.84
C ILE A 86 -39.58 -15.52 -17.53
N ILE A 87 -38.26 -15.27 -17.50
CA ILE A 87 -37.41 -15.51 -16.32
C ILE A 87 -37.49 -14.33 -15.35
N CYS A 88 -37.50 -13.11 -15.89
CA CYS A 88 -37.46 -11.87 -15.11
C CYS A 88 -38.15 -10.72 -15.86
N ASN A 89 -38.13 -9.50 -15.32
CA ASN A 89 -38.81 -8.37 -15.96
C ASN A 89 -38.09 -7.83 -17.21
N HIS A 90 -36.90 -8.34 -17.50
CA HIS A 90 -36.03 -7.84 -18.57
C HIS A 90 -35.82 -8.86 -19.70
N GLU A 91 -35.91 -10.15 -19.40
CA GLU A 91 -35.50 -11.23 -20.31
C GLU A 91 -36.50 -12.38 -20.34
N VAL A 92 -36.57 -13.01 -21.51
CA VAL A 92 -37.49 -14.10 -21.85
C VAL A 92 -36.75 -15.18 -22.62
N VAL A 93 -37.18 -16.42 -22.45
CA VAL A 93 -36.73 -17.58 -23.19
C VAL A 93 -37.81 -17.99 -24.19
N LEU A 94 -37.43 -18.01 -25.46
CA LEU A 94 -38.24 -18.54 -26.55
C LEU A 94 -37.80 -19.98 -26.81
N HIS A 95 -38.70 -20.93 -26.57
CA HIS A 95 -38.49 -22.33 -26.94
C HIS A 95 -39.04 -22.58 -28.34
N LEU A 96 -38.16 -23.11 -29.19
CA LEU A 96 -38.51 -23.56 -30.53
C LEU A 96 -38.33 -25.08 -30.59
N ILE A 97 -39.31 -25.75 -31.18
CA ILE A 97 -39.28 -27.20 -31.41
C ILE A 97 -39.20 -27.38 -32.93
N VAL A 98 -38.10 -27.92 -33.44
CA VAL A 98 -37.97 -28.30 -34.84
C VAL A 98 -38.60 -29.69 -34.99
N THR A 99 -39.73 -29.79 -35.67
CA THR A 99 -40.42 -31.08 -35.88
C THR A 99 -39.80 -31.87 -37.02
N ALA A 100 -39.37 -31.18 -38.07
CA ALA A 100 -38.70 -31.78 -39.21
C ALA A 100 -37.77 -30.77 -39.90
N GLY A 101 -36.63 -31.21 -40.42
CA GLY A 101 -35.76 -30.35 -41.23
C GLY A 101 -34.30 -30.76 -41.27
N HIS A 102 -33.47 -29.91 -41.87
CA HIS A 102 -32.02 -30.09 -41.92
C HIS A 102 -31.24 -28.78 -41.81
N VAL A 103 -30.02 -28.88 -41.29
CA VAL A 103 -29.02 -27.81 -41.23
C VAL A 103 -27.75 -28.22 -41.94
N ASN A 104 -27.23 -27.34 -42.78
CA ASN A 104 -25.94 -27.52 -43.42
C ASN A 104 -24.80 -26.98 -42.54
N THR A 105 -23.77 -27.78 -42.27
CA THR A 105 -22.66 -27.35 -41.41
C THR A 105 -21.67 -26.39 -42.07
N GLU A 106 -21.77 -26.14 -43.38
CA GLU A 106 -20.93 -25.18 -44.12
C GLU A 106 -21.52 -23.76 -44.11
N PHE A 107 -22.10 -23.35 -42.98
CA PHE A 107 -22.87 -22.10 -42.84
C PHE A 107 -22.05 -20.83 -43.12
N THR A 108 -20.74 -20.86 -42.88
CA THR A 108 -19.82 -19.75 -43.19
C THR A 108 -19.78 -19.42 -44.68
N ASN A 109 -20.02 -20.42 -45.55
CA ASN A 109 -20.07 -20.24 -46.99
C ASN A 109 -21.48 -19.87 -47.49
N ALA A 110 -22.53 -20.09 -46.69
CA ALA A 110 -23.92 -19.85 -47.10
C ALA A 110 -24.25 -18.37 -47.39
N THR A 111 -23.41 -17.45 -46.91
CA THR A 111 -23.53 -16.01 -47.20
C THR A 111 -22.76 -15.58 -48.46
N LYS A 112 -21.86 -16.42 -48.99
CA LYS A 112 -21.04 -16.11 -50.16
C LYS A 112 -21.90 -16.12 -51.44
N PRO A 113 -21.83 -15.07 -52.28
CA PRO A 113 -22.59 -15.04 -53.53
C PRO A 113 -22.22 -16.20 -54.45
N GLY A 114 -23.22 -16.95 -54.93
CA GLY A 114 -23.03 -18.02 -55.91
C GLY A 114 -22.50 -19.35 -55.36
N TYR A 115 -22.32 -19.47 -54.04
CA TYR A 115 -21.94 -20.74 -53.41
C TYR A 115 -23.07 -21.77 -53.55
N ARG A 116 -22.71 -22.98 -54.03
CA ARG A 116 -23.63 -24.12 -54.13
C ARG A 116 -23.40 -25.02 -52.93
N ILE A 117 -24.46 -25.25 -52.18
CA ILE A 117 -24.45 -26.12 -51.00
C ILE A 117 -24.24 -27.56 -51.45
N ASP A 118 -23.38 -28.28 -50.72
CA ASP A 118 -23.26 -29.74 -50.84
C ASP A 118 -24.26 -30.39 -49.86
N PRO A 119 -25.31 -31.10 -50.36
CA PRO A 119 -26.28 -31.78 -49.50
C PRO A 119 -25.68 -32.83 -48.58
N LYS A 120 -24.44 -33.31 -48.82
CA LYS A 120 -23.75 -34.25 -47.93
C LYS A 120 -23.47 -33.67 -46.54
N HIS A 121 -23.42 -32.34 -46.43
CA HIS A 121 -23.23 -31.65 -45.15
C HIS A 121 -24.55 -31.30 -44.45
N ASN A 122 -25.70 -31.73 -45.00
CA ASN A 122 -26.99 -31.58 -44.37
C ASN A 122 -27.15 -32.61 -43.23
N ASN A 123 -27.41 -32.12 -42.02
CA ASN A 123 -27.69 -32.93 -40.86
C ASN A 123 -29.19 -32.77 -40.52
N SER A 124 -29.89 -33.89 -40.30
CA SER A 124 -31.30 -33.85 -39.85
C SER A 124 -31.39 -33.21 -38.45
N MET A 125 -32.50 -32.49 -38.22
CA MET A 125 -32.81 -31.81 -36.96
C MET A 125 -34.17 -32.25 -36.40
N ASP A 126 -34.63 -33.44 -36.76
CA ASP A 126 -35.98 -33.89 -36.43
C ASP A 126 -36.17 -34.06 -34.91
N GLY A 127 -37.20 -33.41 -34.36
CA GLY A 127 -37.51 -33.43 -32.93
C GLY A 127 -36.59 -32.57 -32.05
N LEU A 128 -35.76 -31.70 -32.62
CA LEU A 128 -34.81 -30.88 -31.89
C LEU A 128 -35.49 -29.75 -31.11
N GLN A 129 -35.26 -29.65 -29.80
CA GLN A 129 -35.68 -28.51 -28.98
C GLN A 129 -34.50 -27.58 -28.69
N VAL A 130 -34.65 -26.31 -29.07
CA VAL A 130 -33.68 -25.23 -28.84
C VAL A 130 -34.35 -24.11 -28.05
N SER A 131 -33.56 -23.35 -27.29
CA SER A 131 -34.09 -22.24 -26.48
C SER A 131 -33.20 -21.01 -26.57
N TYR A 132 -33.83 -19.89 -26.92
CA TYR A 132 -33.16 -18.61 -27.09
C TYR A 132 -33.57 -17.68 -25.98
N ARG A 133 -32.58 -17.21 -25.24
CA ARG A 133 -32.76 -16.16 -24.24
C ARG A 133 -32.54 -14.80 -24.89
N MET A 134 -33.44 -13.87 -24.68
CA MET A 134 -33.36 -12.52 -25.25
C MET A 134 -33.99 -11.50 -24.32
N LYS A 135 -33.60 -10.24 -24.48
CA LYS A 135 -34.22 -9.11 -23.81
C LYS A 135 -35.60 -8.84 -24.41
N PHE A 136 -36.46 -8.20 -23.64
CA PHE A 136 -37.68 -7.61 -24.17
C PHE A 136 -37.90 -6.21 -23.60
N SER A 137 -38.65 -5.40 -24.33
CA SER A 137 -39.11 -4.09 -23.87
C SER A 137 -40.63 -4.08 -23.79
N ARG A 138 -41.17 -3.24 -22.91
CA ARG A 138 -42.61 -2.97 -22.85
C ARG A 138 -42.87 -1.62 -23.49
N SER A 139 -43.82 -1.59 -24.41
CA SER A 139 -44.35 -0.35 -24.98
C SER A 139 -45.85 -0.30 -24.73
N SER A 140 -46.46 0.87 -24.88
CA SER A 140 -47.90 1.01 -24.65
C SER A 140 -48.54 1.91 -25.68
N ILE A 141 -49.68 1.48 -26.20
CA ILE A 141 -50.57 2.31 -27.01
C ILE A 141 -51.60 2.92 -26.08
N LYS A 142 -51.63 4.25 -26.01
CA LYS A 142 -52.59 5.02 -25.21
C LYS A 142 -53.67 5.56 -26.12
N GLY A 143 -54.93 5.29 -25.79
CA GLY A 143 -56.06 5.84 -26.52
C GLY A 143 -57.12 6.43 -25.58
N ARG A 144 -58.04 7.20 -26.15
CA ARG A 144 -59.24 7.70 -25.48
C ARG A 144 -60.42 7.46 -26.41
N ASP A 145 -61.25 6.50 -26.06
CA ASP A 145 -62.51 6.22 -26.76
C ASP A 145 -63.58 5.93 -25.71
N SER A 146 -64.66 6.72 -25.76
CA SER A 146 -65.80 6.61 -24.85
C SER A 146 -66.62 5.34 -25.06
N LYS A 147 -66.39 4.59 -26.16
CA LYS A 147 -66.98 3.26 -26.40
C LYS A 147 -66.19 2.12 -25.77
N ILE A 148 -64.92 2.35 -25.44
CA ILE A 148 -64.00 1.30 -24.95
C ILE A 148 -63.87 1.36 -23.43
N SER A 149 -63.90 2.56 -22.84
CA SER A 149 -63.82 2.76 -21.39
C SER A 149 -65.09 3.40 -20.86
N SER A 150 -65.62 2.88 -19.77
CA SER A 150 -66.68 3.53 -18.99
C SER A 150 -66.14 4.86 -18.47
N HIS A 151 -66.66 5.98 -19.01
CA HIS A 151 -66.31 7.37 -18.67
C HIS A 151 -65.23 8.08 -19.49
N GLY A 152 -64.78 7.54 -20.63
CA GLY A 152 -63.80 8.22 -21.49
C GLY A 152 -62.41 8.32 -20.86
N SER A 153 -62.10 7.41 -19.93
CA SER A 153 -60.77 7.23 -19.36
C SER A 153 -59.78 6.74 -20.41
N LYS A 154 -58.49 6.88 -20.10
CA LYS A 154 -57.41 6.45 -21.00
C LYS A 154 -57.38 4.93 -20.96
N HIS A 155 -57.54 4.28 -22.11
CA HIS A 155 -57.22 2.85 -22.20
C HIS A 155 -55.76 2.66 -22.58
N LEU A 156 -55.14 1.63 -22.00
CA LEU A 156 -53.74 1.29 -22.18
C LEU A 156 -53.62 -0.14 -22.72
N ILE A 157 -53.19 -0.26 -23.97
CA ILE A 157 -52.81 -1.55 -24.54
C ILE A 157 -51.30 -1.67 -24.41
N GLN A 158 -50.85 -2.51 -23.49
CA GLN A 158 -49.43 -2.81 -23.32
C GLN A 158 -48.98 -3.84 -24.36
N MET A 159 -47.75 -3.70 -24.83
CA MET A 159 -47.10 -4.59 -25.81
C MET A 159 -45.76 -5.05 -25.26
N MET A 160 -45.46 -6.33 -25.43
CA MET A 160 -44.13 -6.90 -25.23
C MET A 160 -43.43 -6.99 -26.59
N ILE A 161 -42.26 -6.38 -26.69
CA ILE A 161 -41.44 -6.36 -27.90
C ILE A 161 -40.17 -7.14 -27.61
N LEU A 162 -40.02 -8.30 -28.26
CA LEU A 162 -38.85 -9.16 -28.15
C LEU A 162 -37.67 -8.54 -28.89
N ASP A 163 -36.55 -8.33 -28.20
CA ASP A 163 -35.30 -7.86 -28.78
C ASP A 163 -34.51 -9.04 -29.35
N VAL A 164 -34.88 -9.40 -30.58
CA VAL A 164 -34.28 -10.49 -31.34
C VAL A 164 -32.76 -10.32 -31.52
N ASP A 165 -32.25 -9.10 -31.60
CA ASP A 165 -30.80 -8.89 -31.81
C ASP A 165 -29.97 -9.25 -30.57
N SER A 166 -30.61 -9.26 -29.39
CA SER A 166 -30.00 -9.72 -28.14
C SER A 166 -30.06 -11.24 -27.92
N ALA A 167 -30.67 -11.99 -28.84
CA ALA A 167 -30.94 -13.41 -28.65
C ALA A 167 -29.67 -14.28 -28.58
N LYS A 168 -29.58 -15.08 -27.52
CA LYS A 168 -28.50 -16.04 -27.28
C LYS A 168 -29.06 -17.45 -27.12
N LEU A 169 -28.46 -18.42 -27.82
CA LEU A 169 -28.82 -19.83 -27.66
C LEU A 169 -28.32 -20.32 -26.29
N VAL A 170 -29.24 -20.69 -25.40
CA VAL A 170 -28.91 -21.12 -24.01
C VAL A 170 -29.04 -22.62 -23.80
N MET A 171 -29.96 -23.28 -24.51
CA MET A 171 -30.18 -24.72 -24.37
C MET A 171 -30.43 -25.39 -25.71
N CYS A 172 -29.90 -26.60 -25.86
CA CYS A 172 -30.16 -27.53 -26.95
C CYS A 172 -30.29 -28.94 -26.35
N LYS A 173 -31.52 -29.47 -26.23
CA LYS A 173 -31.80 -30.69 -25.43
C LYS A 173 -31.27 -31.99 -26.03
N GLN A 174 -30.82 -31.98 -27.29
CA GLN A 174 -30.22 -33.14 -27.92
C GLN A 174 -28.70 -32.98 -28.05
N SER A 175 -27.96 -34.07 -27.86
CA SER A 175 -26.50 -34.10 -28.01
C SER A 175 -26.12 -34.01 -29.49
N VAL A 176 -26.10 -32.78 -30.01
CA VAL A 176 -25.61 -32.47 -31.36
C VAL A 176 -24.12 -32.06 -31.32
N SER A 177 -23.39 -32.32 -32.40
CA SER A 177 -21.97 -31.95 -32.50
C SER A 177 -21.79 -30.42 -32.45
N THR A 178 -20.61 -29.95 -32.00
CA THR A 178 -20.31 -28.51 -31.91
C THR A 178 -20.53 -27.79 -33.24
N LYS A 179 -20.10 -28.39 -34.36
CA LYS A 179 -20.31 -27.82 -35.71
C LYS A 179 -21.79 -27.64 -36.06
N VAL A 180 -22.65 -28.58 -35.65
CA VAL A 180 -24.09 -28.49 -35.86
C VAL A 180 -24.71 -27.42 -34.94
N LYS A 181 -24.23 -27.29 -33.70
CA LYS A 181 -24.65 -26.21 -32.78
C LYS A 181 -24.32 -24.82 -33.33
N ASP A 182 -23.12 -24.64 -33.88
CA ASP A 182 -22.70 -23.36 -34.46
C ASP A 182 -23.54 -23.00 -35.69
N ALA A 183 -23.79 -23.98 -36.56
CA ALA A 183 -24.65 -23.81 -37.73
C ALA A 183 -26.11 -23.49 -37.33
N LEU A 184 -26.65 -24.22 -36.35
CA LEU A 184 -27.97 -23.94 -35.76
C LEU A 184 -28.04 -22.52 -35.21
N ALA A 185 -27.06 -22.11 -34.41
CA ALA A 185 -27.01 -20.77 -33.83
C ALA A 185 -27.07 -19.69 -34.91
N PHE A 186 -26.33 -19.87 -36.02
CA PHE A 186 -26.36 -18.97 -37.16
C PHE A 186 -27.73 -18.92 -37.86
N TYR A 187 -28.27 -20.05 -38.33
CA TYR A 187 -29.50 -20.05 -39.13
C TYR A 187 -30.75 -19.69 -38.33
N LEU A 188 -30.82 -20.12 -37.08
CA LEU A 188 -31.95 -19.78 -36.22
C LEU A 188 -31.90 -18.31 -35.79
N LEU A 189 -30.73 -17.68 -35.67
CA LEU A 189 -30.66 -16.23 -35.48
C LEU A 189 -31.20 -15.48 -36.71
N GLU A 190 -30.86 -15.92 -37.92
CA GLU A 190 -31.44 -15.39 -39.16
C GLU A 190 -32.96 -15.62 -39.24
N TYR A 191 -33.44 -16.77 -38.76
CA TYR A 191 -34.86 -17.05 -38.62
C TYR A 191 -35.55 -16.09 -37.65
N LEU A 192 -34.98 -15.84 -36.46
CA LEU A 192 -35.55 -14.88 -35.52
C LEU A 192 -35.59 -13.47 -36.11
N ARG A 193 -34.54 -13.05 -36.83
CA ARG A 193 -34.54 -11.76 -37.56
C ARG A 193 -35.63 -11.71 -38.62
N PHE A 194 -35.91 -12.83 -39.28
CA PHE A 194 -37.01 -12.94 -40.22
C PHE A 194 -38.39 -12.85 -39.53
N LEU A 195 -38.57 -13.47 -38.36
CA LEU A 195 -39.78 -13.33 -37.54
C LEU A 195 -39.99 -11.87 -37.10
N ARG A 196 -38.91 -11.14 -36.80
CA ARG A 196 -39.00 -9.70 -36.53
C ARG A 196 -39.58 -8.94 -37.73
N SER A 197 -39.05 -9.18 -38.93
CA SER A 197 -39.55 -8.55 -40.17
C SER A 197 -41.00 -8.94 -40.49
N ALA A 198 -41.45 -10.11 -40.04
CA ALA A 198 -42.84 -10.56 -40.15
C ALA A 198 -43.78 -9.94 -39.10
N GLY A 199 -43.26 -9.19 -38.11
CA GLY A 199 -44.04 -8.62 -37.01
C GLY A 199 -44.29 -9.57 -35.83
N ASN A 200 -43.81 -10.81 -35.87
CA ASN A 200 -44.06 -11.84 -34.84
C ASN A 200 -43.26 -11.62 -33.53
N HIS A 201 -42.48 -10.54 -33.44
CA HIS A 201 -41.71 -10.16 -32.25
C HIS A 201 -42.49 -9.22 -31.31
N VAL A 202 -43.66 -8.74 -31.73
CA VAL A 202 -44.53 -7.87 -30.92
C VAL A 202 -45.76 -8.67 -30.51
N LEU A 203 -46.00 -8.76 -29.21
CA LEU A 203 -47.15 -9.46 -28.63
C LEU A 203 -47.91 -8.51 -27.72
N PHE A 204 -49.23 -8.59 -27.70
CA PHE A 204 -50.03 -7.73 -26.82
C PHE A 204 -50.04 -8.33 -25.41
N ASN A 205 -49.81 -7.51 -24.41
CA ASN A 205 -49.99 -7.92 -23.03
C ASN A 205 -51.47 -7.82 -22.63
N LEU A 206 -51.80 -8.17 -21.39
CA LEU A 206 -53.14 -7.99 -20.82
C LEU A 206 -53.58 -6.54 -21.04
N PRO A 207 -54.72 -6.30 -21.70
CA PRO A 207 -55.20 -4.95 -21.91
C PRO A 207 -55.74 -4.36 -20.61
N ASP A 208 -55.50 -3.07 -20.40
CA ASP A 208 -56.02 -2.32 -19.26
C ASP A 208 -57.02 -1.27 -19.76
N PHE A 209 -58.29 -1.50 -19.43
CA PHE A 209 -59.43 -0.66 -19.83
C PHE A 209 -60.07 0.05 -18.63
N ASP A 210 -59.55 -0.17 -17.41
CA ASP A 210 -60.08 0.38 -16.17
C ASP A 210 -59.47 1.77 -15.88
N ASP A 211 -60.10 2.53 -14.98
CA ASP A 211 -59.49 3.76 -14.47
C ASP A 211 -58.20 3.42 -13.72
N ASP A 212 -57.10 4.16 -13.97
CA ASP A 212 -55.69 3.93 -13.53
C ASP A 212 -55.49 3.43 -12.07
N LYS A 213 -56.51 3.53 -11.21
CA LYS A 213 -56.56 3.04 -9.82
C LYS A 213 -56.38 1.52 -9.65
N PHE A 214 -56.73 0.70 -10.65
CA PHE A 214 -56.70 -0.77 -10.54
C PHE A 214 -55.86 -1.46 -11.61
N SER A 215 -54.87 -0.76 -12.17
CA SER A 215 -53.99 -1.35 -13.20
C SER A 215 -53.34 -2.65 -12.70
N PRO A 216 -53.33 -3.72 -13.52
CA PRO A 216 -52.77 -5.01 -13.11
C PRO A 216 -51.27 -4.89 -12.88
N LYS A 217 -50.80 -5.22 -11.67
CA LYS A 217 -49.36 -5.29 -11.38
C LYS A 217 -48.78 -6.55 -12.02
N ILE A 218 -47.91 -6.38 -13.02
CA ILE A 218 -47.25 -7.49 -13.73
C ILE A 218 -45.76 -7.49 -13.40
N ASP A 219 -45.37 -8.45 -12.57
CA ASP A 219 -43.99 -8.74 -12.20
C ASP A 219 -43.63 -10.18 -12.57
N TYR A 220 -42.90 -10.36 -13.67
CA TYR A 220 -42.56 -11.68 -14.16
C TYR A 220 -41.54 -12.41 -13.30
N SER A 221 -40.66 -11.66 -12.61
CA SER A 221 -39.59 -12.25 -11.81
C SER A 221 -40.13 -13.10 -10.64
N LEU A 222 -41.33 -12.79 -10.14
CA LEU A 222 -41.99 -13.54 -9.07
C LEU A 222 -42.70 -14.83 -9.52
N VAL A 223 -42.84 -15.08 -10.83
CA VAL A 223 -43.53 -16.27 -11.35
C VAL A 223 -42.57 -17.44 -11.60
N SER A 224 -41.30 -17.14 -11.78
CA SER A 224 -40.25 -18.11 -12.13
C SER A 224 -40.07 -19.17 -11.04
N LYS A 225 -40.03 -20.45 -11.43
CA LYS A 225 -39.80 -21.56 -10.48
C LYS A 225 -38.30 -21.81 -10.26
N ALA A 226 -37.97 -22.34 -9.08
CA ALA A 226 -36.59 -22.60 -8.69
C ALA A 226 -35.81 -23.50 -9.64
N LEU A 227 -36.41 -24.62 -10.08
CA LEU A 227 -35.76 -25.59 -10.97
C LEU A 227 -35.51 -25.04 -12.38
N GLU A 228 -36.39 -24.16 -12.86
CA GLU A 228 -36.30 -23.53 -14.19
C GLU A 228 -35.19 -22.46 -14.21
N VAL A 229 -35.03 -21.74 -13.11
CA VAL A 229 -34.02 -20.67 -13.00
C VAL A 229 -32.59 -21.19 -12.92
N GLU A 230 -32.32 -22.36 -12.34
CA GLU A 230 -30.94 -22.89 -12.27
C GLU A 230 -30.36 -23.21 -13.66
N GLU A 231 -31.20 -23.62 -14.61
CA GLU A 231 -30.78 -23.90 -15.99
C GLU A 231 -30.50 -22.62 -16.80
N PHE A 232 -31.08 -21.49 -16.38
CA PHE A 232 -31.01 -20.21 -17.07
C PHE A 232 -30.42 -19.07 -16.22
N CYS A 233 -29.68 -19.32 -15.15
CA CYS A 233 -28.99 -18.24 -14.43
C CYS A 233 -27.83 -17.67 -15.26
N CYS A 234 -27.54 -16.38 -15.12
CA CYS A 234 -26.29 -15.81 -15.63
C CYS A 234 -25.16 -16.05 -14.63
N ASP A 235 -23.92 -16.20 -15.11
CA ASP A 235 -22.74 -16.28 -14.25
C ASP A 235 -22.16 -14.90 -13.87
N ALA A 236 -22.72 -13.83 -14.43
CA ALA A 236 -22.25 -12.46 -14.25
C ALA A 236 -23.38 -11.42 -14.24
N VAL A 237 -23.11 -10.30 -13.56
CA VAL A 237 -23.96 -9.11 -13.46
C VAL A 237 -23.10 -7.91 -13.86
N HIS A 238 -23.52 -7.11 -14.84
CA HIS A 238 -22.72 -5.98 -15.36
C HIS A 238 -21.24 -6.37 -15.63
N ASP A 239 -21.02 -7.49 -16.33
CA ASP A 239 -19.70 -8.07 -16.63
C ASP A 239 -18.84 -8.49 -15.42
N THR A 240 -19.40 -8.43 -14.21
CA THR A 240 -18.76 -8.86 -12.98
C THR A 240 -19.18 -10.28 -12.63
N SER A 241 -18.22 -11.17 -12.41
CA SER A 241 -18.41 -12.56 -12.01
C SER A 241 -19.20 -12.66 -10.69
N LEU A 242 -20.23 -13.51 -10.66
CA LEU A 242 -20.96 -13.83 -9.43
C LEU A 242 -20.07 -14.47 -8.37
N SER A 243 -19.04 -15.21 -8.78
CA SER A 243 -18.07 -15.79 -7.83
C SER A 243 -17.35 -14.70 -7.06
N ASP A 244 -16.98 -13.60 -7.72
CA ASP A 244 -16.28 -12.48 -7.08
C ASP A 244 -17.21 -11.68 -6.16
N ILE A 245 -18.44 -11.42 -6.61
CA ILE A 245 -19.47 -10.76 -5.79
C ILE A 245 -19.75 -11.58 -4.51
N ASN A 246 -20.02 -12.89 -4.65
CA ASN A 246 -20.27 -13.77 -3.52
C ASN A 246 -19.05 -13.91 -2.60
N LYS A 247 -17.83 -13.85 -3.16
CA LYS A 247 -16.59 -13.81 -2.40
C LYS A 247 -16.53 -12.55 -1.51
N ILE A 248 -16.82 -11.38 -2.05
CA ILE A 248 -16.82 -10.12 -1.28
C ILE A 248 -17.92 -10.15 -0.20
N LEU A 249 -19.11 -10.62 -0.53
CA LEU A 249 -20.22 -10.75 0.42
C LEU A 249 -19.88 -11.69 1.58
N TYR A 250 -19.28 -12.84 1.26
CA TYR A 250 -18.78 -13.78 2.26
C TYR A 250 -17.74 -13.12 3.16
N ASP A 251 -16.76 -12.41 2.60
CA ASP A 251 -15.72 -11.76 3.37
C ASP A 251 -16.31 -10.65 4.27
N LYS A 252 -17.29 -9.86 3.79
CA LYS A 252 -18.04 -8.88 4.60
C LYS A 252 -18.79 -9.53 5.76
N TRP A 253 -19.50 -10.63 5.50
CA TRP A 253 -20.20 -11.39 6.53
C TRP A 253 -19.22 -11.97 7.55
N LEU A 254 -18.12 -12.58 7.11
CA LEU A 254 -17.12 -13.20 7.98
C LEU A 254 -16.51 -12.18 8.93
N MET A 255 -16.19 -10.99 8.42
CA MET A 255 -15.69 -9.88 9.24
C MET A 255 -16.75 -9.41 10.25
N ALA A 256 -18.00 -9.24 9.83
CA ALA A 256 -19.09 -8.87 10.74
C ALA A 256 -19.30 -9.92 11.84
N ALA A 257 -19.26 -11.21 11.48
CA ALA A 257 -19.44 -12.32 12.40
C ALA A 257 -18.30 -12.45 13.44
N ALA A 258 -17.07 -12.06 13.06
CA ALA A 258 -15.90 -12.11 13.93
C ALA A 258 -15.74 -10.88 14.85
N LEU A 259 -16.56 -9.84 14.70
CA LEU A 259 -16.52 -8.65 15.58
C LEU A 259 -17.11 -8.90 16.97
N GLY A 260 -17.78 -10.03 17.18
CA GLY A 260 -18.52 -10.30 18.41
C GLY A 260 -19.68 -9.32 18.59
N ARG A 261 -19.85 -8.74 19.80
CA ARG A 261 -20.86 -7.69 20.08
C ARG A 261 -20.18 -6.33 20.33
N PRO A 262 -19.94 -5.52 19.28
CA PRO A 262 -19.38 -4.18 19.42
C PRO A 262 -20.38 -3.20 20.05
N ARG A 263 -19.92 -1.98 20.38
CA ARG A 263 -20.79 -0.92 20.91
C ARG A 263 -21.93 -0.55 19.97
N ASP A 264 -21.65 -0.53 18.66
CA ASP A 264 -22.66 -0.36 17.62
C ASP A 264 -23.12 -1.74 17.13
N LEU A 265 -24.20 -2.24 17.69
CA LEU A 265 -24.74 -3.57 17.40
C LEU A 265 -25.22 -3.72 15.95
N LEU A 266 -25.53 -2.64 15.23
CA LEU A 266 -25.96 -2.72 13.84
C LEU A 266 -24.79 -2.94 12.87
N SER A 267 -23.55 -2.68 13.31
CA SER A 267 -22.36 -2.98 12.50
C SER A 267 -22.15 -4.48 12.23
N ILE A 268 -22.79 -5.36 13.02
CA ILE A 268 -22.74 -6.83 12.85
C ILE A 268 -24.03 -7.41 12.24
N CYS A 269 -24.94 -6.57 11.76
CA CYS A 269 -26.27 -6.99 11.33
C CYS A 269 -26.27 -8.03 10.20
N LEU A 270 -25.21 -8.10 9.37
CA LEU A 270 -25.02 -9.15 8.38
C LEU A 270 -24.90 -10.56 8.97
N ALA A 271 -24.42 -10.69 10.22
CA ALA A 271 -24.13 -11.97 10.87
C ALA A 271 -25.12 -12.30 11.99
N GLU A 272 -25.66 -11.29 12.68
CA GLU A 272 -26.57 -11.46 13.82
C GLU A 272 -27.50 -10.25 13.90
N ILE A 273 -28.77 -10.48 14.22
CA ILE A 273 -29.70 -9.38 14.51
C ILE A 273 -30.74 -9.78 15.56
N SER A 274 -31.16 -8.80 16.36
CA SER A 274 -32.23 -8.98 17.33
C SER A 274 -33.33 -7.94 17.15
N SER A 275 -34.57 -8.37 17.39
CA SER A 275 -35.73 -7.50 17.57
C SER A 275 -35.56 -6.40 18.63
N THR A 276 -34.63 -6.53 19.59
CA THR A 276 -34.40 -5.51 20.63
C THR A 276 -33.43 -4.40 20.19
N TRP A 277 -32.72 -4.59 19.07
CA TRP A 277 -31.74 -3.62 18.56
C TRP A 277 -32.39 -2.54 17.71
N LEU A 278 -33.61 -2.78 17.24
CA LEU A 278 -34.40 -1.90 16.39
C LEU A 278 -35.79 -1.73 17.00
N ASN A 279 -36.45 -0.62 16.68
CA ASN A 279 -37.86 -0.48 17.00
C ASN A 279 -38.69 -1.21 15.91
N THR A 280 -38.77 -2.53 16.01
CA THR A 280 -39.32 -3.38 14.94
C THR A 280 -40.83 -3.21 14.79
N SER A 281 -41.33 -3.29 13.57
CA SER A 281 -42.77 -3.25 13.25
C SER A 281 -43.56 -4.50 13.65
N ILE A 282 -42.92 -5.45 14.34
CA ILE A 282 -43.44 -6.78 14.65
C ILE A 282 -43.56 -6.95 16.16
N ASP A 283 -44.68 -7.53 16.57
CA ASP A 283 -45.08 -7.82 17.95
C ASP A 283 -44.46 -9.11 18.49
N THR A 284 -43.24 -9.45 18.08
CA THR A 284 -42.60 -10.72 18.46
C THR A 284 -41.13 -10.50 18.68
N HIS A 285 -40.64 -10.97 19.82
CA HIS A 285 -39.23 -10.89 20.16
C HIS A 285 -38.48 -12.08 19.58
N PHE A 286 -37.42 -11.80 18.84
CA PHE A 286 -36.59 -12.81 18.21
C PHE A 286 -35.11 -12.42 18.20
N HIS A 287 -34.28 -13.43 17.94
CA HIS A 287 -32.85 -13.32 17.71
C HIS A 287 -32.47 -14.22 16.51
N ILE A 288 -31.87 -13.64 15.48
CA ILE A 288 -31.49 -14.31 14.23
C ILE A 288 -29.97 -14.37 14.13
N ARG A 289 -29.46 -15.54 13.76
CA ARG A 289 -28.08 -15.75 13.34
C ARG A 289 -28.06 -16.06 11.84
N PHE A 290 -27.36 -15.22 11.08
CA PHE A 290 -27.23 -15.37 9.63
C PHE A 290 -25.95 -16.10 9.25
N GLY A 291 -26.04 -16.91 8.21
CA GLY A 291 -24.91 -17.35 7.40
C GLY A 291 -24.59 -16.31 6.31
N ALA A 292 -23.51 -16.55 5.56
CA ALA A 292 -23.10 -15.63 4.51
C ALA A 292 -24.22 -15.41 3.47
N PRO A 293 -24.57 -14.15 3.14
CA PRO A 293 -25.54 -13.87 2.10
C PRO A 293 -24.98 -14.29 0.75
N GLN A 294 -25.85 -14.77 -0.12
CA GLN A 294 -25.49 -15.25 -1.46
C GLN A 294 -26.36 -14.61 -2.53
N ILE A 295 -25.79 -14.43 -3.70
CA ILE A 295 -26.46 -13.86 -4.87
C ILE A 295 -26.38 -14.83 -6.04
N LYS A 296 -27.51 -15.01 -6.73
CA LYS A 296 -27.60 -15.62 -8.08
C LYS A 296 -28.16 -14.60 -9.06
N ALA A 297 -27.64 -14.53 -10.28
CA ALA A 297 -28.15 -13.58 -11.28
C ALA A 297 -29.34 -14.14 -12.05
N LEU A 298 -30.47 -13.44 -11.97
CA LEU A 298 -31.59 -13.70 -12.87
C LEU A 298 -31.31 -13.11 -14.24
N CYS A 299 -30.72 -11.92 -14.33
CA CYS A 299 -30.19 -11.31 -15.55
C CYS A 299 -29.08 -10.32 -15.19
N SER A 300 -28.64 -9.48 -16.14
CA SER A 300 -27.62 -8.45 -15.86
C SER A 300 -28.08 -7.33 -14.92
N HIS A 301 -29.38 -7.22 -14.62
CA HIS A 301 -29.97 -6.15 -13.81
C HIS A 301 -30.77 -6.64 -12.60
N GLU A 302 -31.10 -7.93 -12.52
CA GLU A 302 -31.89 -8.51 -11.44
C GLU A 302 -31.17 -9.72 -10.86
N VAL A 303 -31.16 -9.80 -9.53
CA VAL A 303 -30.54 -10.90 -8.81
C VAL A 303 -31.46 -11.47 -7.73
N LEU A 304 -31.24 -12.75 -7.43
CA LEU A 304 -31.77 -13.42 -6.24
C LEU A 304 -30.78 -13.26 -5.10
N LEU A 305 -31.14 -12.47 -4.09
CA LEU A 305 -30.43 -12.34 -2.83
C LEU A 305 -30.99 -13.34 -1.82
N TYR A 306 -30.13 -14.23 -1.34
CA TYR A 306 -30.44 -15.21 -0.31
C TYR A 306 -29.88 -14.76 1.04
N PHE A 307 -30.76 -14.65 2.02
CA PHE A 307 -30.38 -14.62 3.43
C PHE A 307 -30.50 -16.03 4.00
N SER A 308 -29.35 -16.64 4.30
CA SER A 308 -29.29 -17.91 5.01
C SER A 308 -29.43 -17.64 6.50
N VAL A 309 -30.49 -18.13 7.12
CA VAL A 309 -30.68 -18.07 8.58
C VAL A 309 -30.20 -19.40 9.14
N GLU A 310 -29.02 -19.39 9.76
CA GLU A 310 -28.45 -20.57 10.41
C GLU A 310 -29.35 -21.00 11.57
N ASP A 311 -29.72 -20.05 12.42
CA ASP A 311 -30.55 -20.28 13.60
C ASP A 311 -31.42 -19.06 13.90
N ILE A 312 -32.63 -19.30 14.40
CA ILE A 312 -33.52 -18.26 14.89
C ILE A 312 -34.24 -18.73 16.15
N ALA A 313 -34.30 -17.86 17.16
CA ALA A 313 -34.95 -18.13 18.43
C ALA A 313 -36.02 -17.06 18.70
N PHE A 314 -37.18 -17.50 19.15
CA PHE A 314 -38.34 -16.65 19.47
C PHE A 314 -38.58 -16.59 20.98
N PHE A 315 -39.00 -15.44 21.49
CA PHE A 315 -39.15 -15.16 22.92
C PHE A 315 -40.49 -14.50 23.22
N GLU A 316 -41.02 -14.75 24.41
CA GLU A 316 -42.24 -14.11 24.91
C GLU A 316 -42.02 -12.63 25.25
N SER A 317 -40.79 -12.25 25.61
CA SER A 317 -40.44 -10.89 26.05
C SER A 317 -39.08 -10.47 25.51
N SER A 318 -38.72 -9.19 25.69
CA SER A 318 -37.40 -8.65 25.34
C SER A 318 -36.26 -9.16 26.24
N ASP A 319 -36.58 -9.91 27.30
CA ASP A 319 -35.60 -10.54 28.18
C ASP A 319 -35.14 -11.90 27.62
N PHE A 320 -34.00 -11.89 26.92
CA PHE A 320 -33.40 -13.07 26.30
C PHE A 320 -32.61 -13.95 27.26
N SER A 321 -32.60 -13.63 28.56
CA SER A 321 -32.09 -14.56 29.58
C SER A 321 -33.05 -15.73 29.81
N ARG A 322 -34.31 -15.58 29.38
CA ARG A 322 -35.33 -16.63 29.47
C ARG A 322 -35.18 -17.64 28.34
N LYS A 323 -35.69 -18.85 28.59
CA LYS A 323 -35.73 -19.90 27.57
C LYS A 323 -36.58 -19.43 26.37
N PRO A 324 -36.13 -19.64 25.12
CA PRO A 324 -36.94 -19.32 23.95
C PRO A 324 -38.18 -20.20 23.89
N LEU A 325 -39.25 -19.65 23.30
CA LEU A 325 -40.47 -20.36 22.97
C LEU A 325 -40.19 -21.45 21.94
N ASP A 326 -39.55 -21.04 20.84
CA ASP A 326 -39.25 -21.89 19.70
C ASP A 326 -37.88 -21.55 19.11
N ILE A 327 -37.24 -22.55 18.51
CA ILE A 327 -35.96 -22.43 17.82
C ILE A 327 -36.07 -23.16 16.48
N TYR A 328 -35.67 -22.48 15.40
CA TYR A 328 -35.61 -23.07 14.06
C TYR A 328 -34.22 -22.89 13.45
N HIS A 329 -33.92 -23.70 12.43
CA HIS A 329 -32.60 -23.78 11.82
C HIS A 329 -32.70 -23.88 10.30
N GLY A 330 -31.68 -23.39 9.60
CA GLY A 330 -31.50 -23.65 8.17
C GLY A 330 -32.57 -23.02 7.26
N TRP A 331 -33.26 -21.96 7.71
CA TRP A 331 -34.17 -21.21 6.86
C TRP A 331 -33.39 -20.46 5.78
N LYS A 332 -33.97 -20.36 4.58
CA LYS A 332 -33.45 -19.49 3.50
C LYS A 332 -34.54 -18.56 3.05
N VAL A 333 -34.30 -17.26 3.16
CA VAL A 333 -35.22 -16.22 2.69
C VAL A 333 -34.64 -15.60 1.44
N ALA A 334 -35.40 -15.63 0.34
CA ALA A 334 -34.97 -15.13 -0.95
C ALA A 334 -35.71 -13.85 -1.35
N PHE A 335 -34.96 -12.86 -1.81
CA PHE A 335 -35.45 -11.61 -2.37
C PHE A 335 -34.97 -11.46 -3.81
N ILE A 336 -35.85 -11.00 -4.69
CA ILE A 336 -35.48 -10.52 -6.03
C ILE A 336 -35.20 -9.03 -5.91
N VAL A 337 -34.01 -8.62 -6.32
CA VAL A 337 -33.51 -7.26 -6.12
C VAL A 337 -32.86 -6.77 -7.40
N ASP A 338 -33.08 -5.50 -7.72
CA ASP A 338 -32.43 -4.87 -8.86
C ASP A 338 -30.99 -4.50 -8.50
N VAL A 339 -30.08 -4.61 -9.47
CA VAL A 339 -28.68 -4.21 -9.33
C VAL A 339 -28.44 -2.95 -10.14
N VAL A 340 -27.83 -1.96 -9.49
CA VAL A 340 -27.45 -0.69 -10.11
C VAL A 340 -25.93 -0.62 -10.16
N GLN A 341 -25.40 -0.38 -11.35
CA GLN A 341 -23.99 -0.05 -11.55
C GLN A 341 -23.81 1.46 -11.40
N ASP A 342 -22.92 1.85 -10.48
CA ASP A 342 -22.53 3.24 -10.27
C ASP A 342 -21.34 3.56 -11.20
N THR A 343 -21.55 4.44 -12.18
CA THR A 343 -20.57 4.79 -13.22
C THR A 343 -19.79 6.07 -12.92
N GLU A 344 -19.98 6.69 -11.74
CA GLU A 344 -19.41 8.01 -11.43
C GLU A 344 -17.90 8.01 -11.07
N GLY A 345 -17.20 6.86 -11.15
CA GLY A 345 -15.77 6.75 -10.80
C GLY A 345 -14.96 5.83 -11.72
N SER A 346 -13.63 5.79 -11.52
CA SER A 346 -12.70 4.91 -12.25
C SER A 346 -12.78 3.42 -11.84
N GLY A 347 -13.64 3.08 -10.88
CA GLY A 347 -13.86 1.72 -10.39
C GLY A 347 -15.24 1.17 -10.78
N THR A 348 -15.40 -0.15 -10.67
CA THR A 348 -16.71 -0.80 -10.83
C THR A 348 -17.36 -0.95 -9.45
N LYS A 349 -18.48 -0.27 -9.25
CA LYS A 349 -19.26 -0.36 -8.02
C LYS A 349 -20.67 -0.84 -8.32
N LEU A 350 -21.06 -1.95 -7.72
CA LEU A 350 -22.39 -2.55 -7.85
C LEU A 350 -23.13 -2.45 -6.51
N ARG A 351 -24.36 -1.95 -6.56
CA ARG A 351 -25.24 -1.83 -5.40
C ARG A 351 -26.59 -2.50 -5.65
N LEU A 352 -27.11 -3.13 -4.61
CA LEU A 352 -28.49 -3.63 -4.57
C LEU A 352 -29.43 -2.45 -4.33
N ASP A 353 -30.43 -2.30 -5.19
CA ASP A 353 -31.50 -1.35 -4.98
C ASP A 353 -32.61 -2.00 -4.15
N PHE A 354 -32.62 -1.71 -2.85
CA PHE A 354 -33.68 -2.16 -1.97
C PHE A 354 -34.94 -1.30 -2.07
N GLY A 355 -34.87 -0.09 -2.67
CA GLY A 355 -36.01 0.81 -2.83
C GLY A 355 -36.61 1.23 -1.48
N CYS A 356 -35.94 2.14 -0.75
CA CYS A 356 -36.43 2.59 0.55
C CYS A 356 -37.48 3.72 0.40
N MET A 357 -38.73 3.36 0.69
CA MET A 357 -39.81 4.09 1.37
C MET A 357 -39.77 5.64 1.47
N ILE A 358 -39.71 6.37 0.35
CA ILE A 358 -40.11 7.81 0.34
C ILE A 358 -41.40 8.05 -0.47
N LEU A 359 -41.78 7.16 -1.39
CA LEU A 359 -43.05 7.24 -2.11
C LEU A 359 -43.69 5.83 -2.18
N PHE A 360 -44.89 5.70 -1.64
CA PHE A 360 -45.68 4.50 -1.38
C PHE A 360 -45.93 3.49 -2.54
N LEU A 361 -45.22 3.53 -3.67
CA LEU A 361 -45.63 2.81 -4.89
C LEU A 361 -44.61 1.86 -5.55
N ALA A 362 -43.36 1.74 -5.08
CA ALA A 362 -42.45 0.72 -5.63
C ALA A 362 -41.35 0.27 -4.64
N PHE A 363 -41.51 -0.92 -4.04
CA PHE A 363 -40.39 -1.65 -3.44
C PHE A 363 -39.62 -2.35 -4.55
N SER A 364 -38.32 -2.08 -4.68
CA SER A 364 -37.43 -2.75 -5.64
C SER A 364 -37.08 -4.17 -5.18
N ALA A 365 -36.91 -4.37 -3.86
CA ALA A 365 -36.73 -5.69 -3.26
C ALA A 365 -38.06 -6.42 -3.07
N ARG A 366 -38.17 -7.62 -3.66
CA ARG A 366 -39.41 -8.39 -3.74
C ARG A 366 -39.20 -9.78 -3.15
N PHE A 367 -39.88 -10.08 -2.06
CA PHE A 367 -39.84 -11.41 -1.45
C PHE A 367 -40.34 -12.48 -2.43
N SER A 368 -39.60 -13.60 -2.55
CA SER A 368 -40.03 -14.74 -3.34
C SER A 368 -40.19 -16.00 -2.49
N ARG A 369 -41.45 -16.46 -2.37
CA ARG A 369 -41.78 -17.72 -1.70
C ARG A 369 -41.24 -18.94 -2.45
N HIS A 370 -41.09 -18.87 -3.78
CA HIS A 370 -40.63 -20.00 -4.59
C HIS A 370 -39.14 -20.33 -4.42
N PHE A 371 -38.32 -19.33 -4.09
CA PHE A 371 -36.87 -19.50 -3.84
C PHE A 371 -36.54 -19.57 -2.35
N SER A 372 -37.52 -19.33 -1.48
CA SER A 372 -37.34 -19.46 -0.05
C SER A 372 -37.52 -20.90 0.40
N VAL A 373 -36.71 -21.34 1.36
CA VAL A 373 -36.75 -22.70 1.91
C VAL A 373 -37.02 -22.61 3.41
N MET A 374 -38.05 -23.31 3.86
CA MET A 374 -38.38 -23.52 5.26
C MET A 374 -38.54 -25.03 5.47
N THR A 375 -37.86 -25.58 6.47
CA THR A 375 -37.82 -27.02 6.76
C THR A 375 -39.08 -27.49 7.49
N GLU A 376 -39.68 -26.63 8.29
CA GLU A 376 -40.85 -26.95 9.10
C GLU A 376 -42.16 -26.62 8.37
N THR A 377 -43.20 -27.40 8.58
CA THR A 377 -44.54 -27.19 7.99
C THR A 377 -45.62 -26.88 9.03
N ILE A 378 -45.23 -26.72 10.30
CA ILE A 378 -46.13 -26.43 11.41
C ILE A 378 -46.65 -24.99 11.29
N GLU A 379 -47.94 -24.78 11.55
CA GLU A 379 -48.64 -23.49 11.38
C GLU A 379 -47.97 -22.32 12.15
N ILE A 380 -47.49 -22.57 13.37
CA ILE A 380 -46.74 -21.59 14.16
C ILE A 380 -45.42 -21.21 13.47
N ALA A 381 -44.68 -22.18 12.92
CA ALA A 381 -43.42 -21.92 12.21
C ALA A 381 -43.67 -21.09 10.94
N VAL A 382 -44.75 -21.39 10.20
CA VAL A 382 -45.18 -20.59 9.03
C VAL A 382 -45.50 -19.15 9.44
N THR A 383 -46.24 -18.98 10.54
CA THR A 383 -46.59 -17.66 11.08
C THR A 383 -45.34 -16.87 11.46
N TYR A 384 -44.40 -17.50 12.16
CA TYR A 384 -43.12 -16.88 12.51
C TYR A 384 -42.29 -16.55 11.27
N PHE A 385 -42.22 -17.45 10.30
CA PHE A 385 -41.53 -17.20 9.03
C PHE A 385 -42.11 -15.97 8.31
N GLU A 386 -43.43 -15.84 8.22
CA GLU A 386 -44.09 -14.66 7.62
C GLU A 386 -43.80 -13.36 8.40
N LYS A 387 -43.77 -13.42 9.74
CA LYS A 387 -43.31 -12.30 10.57
C LYS A 387 -41.87 -11.92 10.25
N ILE A 388 -40.96 -12.89 10.10
CA ILE A 388 -39.55 -12.61 9.77
C ILE A 388 -39.39 -12.08 8.35
N VAL A 389 -40.17 -12.56 7.37
CA VAL A 389 -40.19 -11.97 6.02
C VAL A 389 -40.62 -10.51 6.08
N LYS A 390 -41.65 -10.18 6.87
CA LYS A 390 -42.08 -8.80 7.10
C LYS A 390 -40.97 -7.96 7.73
N PHE A 391 -40.27 -8.50 8.75
CA PHE A 391 -39.15 -7.82 9.41
C PHE A 391 -38.05 -7.51 8.41
N LEU A 392 -37.65 -8.52 7.63
CA LEU A 392 -36.58 -8.39 6.67
C LEU A 392 -36.92 -7.33 5.62
N THR A 393 -38.15 -7.37 5.11
CA THR A 393 -38.63 -6.45 4.06
C THR A 393 -38.74 -5.01 4.53
N VAL A 394 -39.27 -4.77 5.73
CA VAL A 394 -39.63 -3.42 6.21
C VAL A 394 -38.51 -2.77 7.01
N ASP A 395 -37.88 -3.53 7.91
CA ASP A 395 -36.96 -2.96 8.90
C ASP A 395 -35.49 -3.26 8.55
N TYR A 396 -35.16 -4.48 8.11
CA TYR A 396 -33.77 -4.92 7.95
C TYR A 396 -33.08 -4.38 6.69
N LEU A 397 -33.75 -4.40 5.53
CA LEU A 397 -33.15 -3.89 4.28
C LEU A 397 -32.80 -2.40 4.38
N ASP A 398 -33.54 -1.63 5.17
CA ASP A 398 -33.25 -0.23 5.47
C ASP A 398 -31.97 -0.07 6.31
N VAL A 399 -31.73 -0.99 7.25
CA VAL A 399 -30.47 -1.05 8.00
C VAL A 399 -29.30 -1.36 7.06
N LEU A 400 -29.44 -2.35 6.17
CA LEU A 400 -28.39 -2.66 5.19
C LEU A 400 -28.09 -1.48 4.26
N THR A 401 -29.11 -0.68 3.93
CA THR A 401 -28.93 0.54 3.13
C THR A 401 -28.17 1.60 3.93
N SER A 402 -28.63 1.89 5.15
CA SER A 402 -28.07 2.92 6.03
C SER A 402 -26.59 2.68 6.37
N TYR A 403 -26.18 1.42 6.49
CA TYR A 403 -24.81 1.02 6.78
C TYR A 403 -23.97 0.73 5.50
N SER A 404 -24.49 1.05 4.32
CA SER A 404 -23.81 0.79 3.03
C SER A 404 -23.46 -0.68 2.77
N LEU A 405 -24.18 -1.61 3.41
CA LEU A 405 -24.02 -3.06 3.25
C LEU A 405 -24.71 -3.58 1.98
N HIS A 406 -25.58 -2.77 1.37
CA HIS A 406 -26.17 -2.99 0.05
C HIS A 406 -25.19 -2.87 -1.13
N ILE A 407 -23.97 -2.37 -0.90
CA ILE A 407 -22.90 -2.35 -1.90
C ILE A 407 -22.28 -3.76 -1.94
N ILE A 408 -22.45 -4.48 -3.04
CA ILE A 408 -22.08 -5.90 -3.16
C ILE A 408 -20.75 -6.12 -3.87
N TYR A 409 -20.27 -5.10 -4.59
CA TYR A 409 -19.00 -5.11 -5.28
C TYR A 409 -18.46 -3.69 -5.32
N ASP A 410 -17.21 -3.50 -4.91
CA ASP A 410 -16.54 -2.20 -4.92
C ASP A 410 -15.05 -2.45 -5.18
N VAL A 411 -14.66 -2.32 -6.44
CA VAL A 411 -13.27 -2.48 -6.87
C VAL A 411 -12.83 -1.20 -7.55
N ASP A 412 -11.98 -0.46 -6.85
CA ASP A 412 -11.24 0.65 -7.42
C ASP A 412 -10.05 0.08 -8.21
N LEU A 413 -10.09 0.24 -9.54
CA LEU A 413 -9.04 -0.25 -10.45
C LEU A 413 -7.66 0.40 -10.18
N THR A 414 -7.60 1.47 -9.37
CA THR A 414 -6.33 2.07 -8.93
C THR A 414 -5.58 1.24 -7.88
N ILE A 415 -6.23 0.26 -7.25
CA ILE A 415 -5.66 -0.61 -6.20
C ILE A 415 -4.94 -1.83 -6.78
N ILE A 416 -5.31 -2.29 -7.99
CA ILE A 416 -4.93 -3.62 -8.51
C ILE A 416 -3.47 -3.70 -9.00
N THR A 417 -2.78 -2.58 -9.22
CA THR A 417 -1.38 -2.58 -9.66
C THR A 417 -0.37 -2.98 -8.57
N GLY A 418 -0.82 -3.18 -7.32
CA GLY A 418 0.00 -3.65 -6.19
C GLY A 418 -0.20 -5.12 -5.85
N GLY A 419 -0.38 -6.00 -6.85
CA GLY A 419 -0.47 -7.45 -6.61
C GLY A 419 0.70 -7.95 -5.76
N PHE A 420 0.39 -8.71 -4.72
CA PHE A 420 1.37 -9.42 -3.91
C PHE A 420 2.35 -10.17 -4.82
N PRO A 421 3.67 -10.09 -4.60
CA PRO A 421 4.61 -10.91 -5.34
C PRO A 421 4.34 -12.36 -4.95
N THR A 422 3.56 -13.06 -5.77
CA THR A 422 3.49 -14.52 -5.74
C THR A 422 4.92 -15.00 -5.97
N GLY A 423 5.45 -15.72 -4.99
CA GLY A 423 6.85 -16.09 -4.87
C GLY A 423 7.33 -17.06 -5.95
N ASP A 424 7.53 -16.56 -7.17
CA ASP A 424 8.42 -17.16 -8.15
C ASP A 424 9.69 -16.33 -8.24
N THR A 425 10.54 -16.47 -7.23
CA THR A 425 11.95 -16.06 -7.30
C THR A 425 12.71 -17.10 -8.12
N THR A 426 12.74 -16.92 -9.44
CA THR A 426 13.91 -17.31 -10.23
C THR A 426 14.71 -16.05 -10.52
N ASP A 427 15.76 -15.85 -9.74
CA ASP A 427 16.89 -15.00 -10.11
C ASP A 427 17.40 -15.44 -11.48
N GLY A 428 17.27 -14.57 -12.47
CA GLY A 428 17.69 -14.81 -13.84
C GLY A 428 17.96 -13.50 -14.56
N HIS A 429 19.18 -12.97 -14.36
CA HIS A 429 19.77 -11.98 -15.23
C HIS A 429 19.63 -12.42 -16.69
N SER A 430 18.81 -11.73 -17.48
CA SER A 430 19.01 -11.65 -18.93
C SER A 430 18.32 -10.40 -19.46
N ALA A 431 19.13 -9.35 -19.65
CA ALA A 431 18.81 -8.26 -20.55
C ALA A 431 18.80 -8.85 -21.98
N SER A 432 17.62 -9.25 -22.45
CA SER A 432 17.41 -9.61 -23.84
C SER A 432 17.06 -8.36 -24.63
N TRP A 433 18.09 -7.77 -25.25
CA TRP A 433 17.93 -6.86 -26.37
C TRP A 433 17.36 -7.65 -27.54
N THR A 434 16.15 -7.32 -27.98
CA THR A 434 15.69 -7.65 -29.32
C THR A 434 15.40 -6.35 -30.05
N GLU A 435 16.37 -5.95 -30.88
CA GLU A 435 16.13 -5.12 -32.05
C GLU A 435 15.11 -5.81 -32.96
N GLY A 436 14.13 -5.07 -33.46
CA GLY A 436 13.14 -5.59 -34.39
C GLY A 436 11.99 -4.64 -34.67
N SER A 437 12.18 -3.85 -35.72
CA SER A 437 11.19 -3.17 -36.58
C SER A 437 10.32 -2.05 -36.00
N ASP A 438 10.71 -0.84 -36.41
CA ASP A 438 9.88 0.31 -36.80
C ASP A 438 8.41 -0.02 -37.09
N GLU A 439 7.50 0.43 -36.22
CA GLU A 439 6.26 1.09 -36.62
C GLU A 439 5.91 2.15 -35.56
N GLU A 440 5.85 3.41 -36.01
CA GLU A 440 5.46 4.57 -35.24
C GLU A 440 3.98 4.49 -34.84
N GLU A 441 3.69 4.41 -33.54
CA GLU A 441 2.41 4.94 -33.04
C GLU A 441 2.50 5.37 -31.56
N HIS A 442 2.33 6.68 -31.37
CA HIS A 442 2.09 7.44 -30.15
C HIS A 442 2.09 6.68 -28.81
N ARG A 443 3.28 6.53 -28.21
CA ARG A 443 3.42 6.38 -26.76
C ARG A 443 4.24 7.55 -26.22
N HIS A 444 3.58 8.39 -25.43
CA HIS A 444 4.25 9.41 -24.62
C HIS A 444 5.36 8.73 -23.79
N PRO A 445 6.63 9.14 -23.91
CA PRO A 445 7.67 8.64 -23.02
C PRO A 445 7.35 9.20 -21.64
N HIS A 446 6.99 8.33 -20.70
CA HIS A 446 7.07 8.66 -19.28
C HIS A 446 8.51 9.09 -19.01
N ARG A 447 8.72 10.40 -18.87
CA ARG A 447 9.96 11.01 -18.43
C ARG A 447 10.34 10.38 -17.08
N GLN A 448 11.20 9.36 -17.11
CA GLN A 448 12.05 9.07 -15.96
C GLN A 448 12.80 10.35 -15.67
N THR A 449 12.36 11.05 -14.63
CA THR A 449 12.96 12.31 -14.22
C THR A 449 14.38 11.97 -13.81
N SER A 450 15.38 12.45 -14.55
CA SER A 450 16.77 12.07 -14.28
C SER A 450 17.12 12.41 -12.83
N SER A 451 17.91 11.55 -12.17
CA SER A 451 18.33 11.74 -10.77
C SER A 451 18.88 13.15 -10.50
N VAL A 452 19.51 13.75 -11.51
CA VAL A 452 20.00 15.14 -11.50
C VAL A 452 18.89 16.16 -11.25
N VAL A 453 17.73 16.04 -11.89
CA VAL A 453 16.61 17.01 -11.72
C VAL A 453 16.08 16.97 -10.28
N ILE A 454 15.94 15.77 -9.71
CA ILE A 454 15.49 15.60 -8.32
C ILE A 454 16.50 16.25 -7.38
N TRP A 455 17.80 15.98 -7.55
CA TRP A 455 18.84 16.59 -6.73
C TRP A 455 18.89 18.12 -6.86
N THR A 456 18.74 18.68 -8.06
CA THR A 456 18.67 20.12 -8.27
C THR A 456 17.54 20.76 -7.47
N GLU A 457 16.35 20.15 -7.48
CA GLU A 457 15.21 20.65 -6.71
C GLU A 457 15.50 20.64 -5.20
N ARG A 458 16.15 19.59 -4.67
CA ARG A 458 16.53 19.53 -3.24
C ARG A 458 17.48 20.64 -2.85
N ILE A 459 18.51 20.85 -3.68
CA ILE A 459 19.56 21.84 -3.46
C ILE A 459 18.95 23.24 -3.39
N GLU A 460 17.88 23.48 -4.15
CA GLU A 460 17.20 24.76 -4.27
C GLU A 460 16.15 25.02 -3.19
N LYS A 461 15.35 24.01 -2.83
CA LYS A 461 14.11 24.22 -2.06
C LYS A 461 14.13 23.67 -0.64
N LEU A 462 15.04 22.75 -0.31
CA LEU A 462 15.02 22.08 0.99
C LEU A 462 15.37 23.05 2.13
N VAL A 463 14.51 23.11 3.15
CA VAL A 463 14.69 23.98 4.32
C VAL A 463 14.56 23.15 5.61
N LEU A 464 15.51 23.33 6.52
CA LEU A 464 15.58 22.56 7.78
C LEU A 464 14.81 23.19 8.96
N GLY A 465 14.12 24.32 8.77
CA GLY A 465 13.22 24.91 9.78
C GLY A 465 13.84 25.22 11.15
N GLY A 466 15.17 25.43 11.20
CA GLY A 466 15.91 25.69 12.44
C GLY A 466 16.43 24.45 13.18
N TYR A 467 16.21 23.24 12.66
CA TYR A 467 16.77 22.01 13.21
C TYR A 467 18.27 21.89 12.89
N ASP A 468 19.05 21.34 13.82
CA ASP A 468 20.49 21.11 13.61
C ASP A 468 20.74 19.90 12.70
N GLN A 469 19.91 18.87 12.85
CA GLN A 469 19.94 17.66 12.03
C GLN A 469 18.51 17.23 11.70
N VAL A 470 18.29 16.86 10.44
CA VAL A 470 17.05 16.25 9.97
C VAL A 470 17.39 14.96 9.24
N LEU A 471 16.88 13.84 9.72
CA LEU A 471 17.04 12.54 9.10
C LEU A 471 15.68 12.06 8.57
N ALA A 472 15.61 11.76 7.28
CA ALA A 472 14.41 11.23 6.64
C ALA A 472 14.55 9.72 6.43
N ILE A 473 13.61 8.96 6.98
CA ILE A 473 13.49 7.50 6.80
C ILE A 473 12.30 7.25 5.89
N SER A 474 12.54 6.60 4.76
CA SER A 474 11.46 6.25 3.84
C SER A 474 10.74 4.98 4.28
N GLU A 475 9.45 4.87 3.93
CA GLU A 475 8.68 3.63 4.11
C GLU A 475 9.42 2.42 3.51
N ARG A 476 10.00 2.58 2.31
CA ARG A 476 10.83 1.57 1.64
C ARG A 476 11.96 1.06 2.52
N SER A 477 12.61 1.93 3.29
CA SER A 477 13.73 1.58 4.15
C SER A 477 13.30 0.66 5.29
N ILE A 478 12.11 0.87 5.84
CA ILE A 478 11.53 0.03 6.88
C ILE A 478 11.09 -1.32 6.28
N LYS A 479 10.51 -1.33 5.07
CA LYS A 479 10.20 -2.59 4.37
C LYS A 479 11.47 -3.41 4.09
N GLU A 480 12.54 -2.79 3.61
CA GLU A 480 13.83 -3.47 3.39
C GLU A 480 14.43 -4.02 4.70
N LEU A 481 14.20 -3.35 5.84
CA LEU A 481 14.56 -3.88 7.16
C LEU A 481 13.81 -5.19 7.47
N PHE A 482 12.49 -5.22 7.30
CA PHE A 482 11.70 -6.45 7.51
C PHE A 482 12.04 -7.56 6.50
N ILE A 483 12.29 -7.21 5.25
CA ILE A 483 12.77 -8.15 4.22
C ILE A 483 14.15 -8.71 4.61
N SER A 484 15.04 -7.88 5.17
CA SER A 484 16.34 -8.34 5.68
C SER A 484 16.16 -9.33 6.82
N TYR A 485 15.30 -9.05 7.80
CA TYR A 485 15.01 -9.97 8.89
C TYR A 485 14.42 -11.29 8.39
N TYR A 486 13.44 -11.23 7.47
CA TYR A 486 12.88 -12.41 6.82
C TYR A 486 13.96 -13.25 6.12
N ARG A 487 14.80 -12.64 5.26
CA ARG A 487 15.90 -13.33 4.58
C ARG A 487 16.89 -13.97 5.56
N GLN A 488 17.12 -13.35 6.71
CA GLN A 488 17.96 -13.91 7.77
C GLN A 488 17.31 -15.10 8.48
N GLY A 489 15.99 -15.06 8.70
CA GLY A 489 15.20 -16.19 9.19
C GLY A 489 15.26 -17.39 8.23
N VAL A 490 15.08 -17.16 6.91
CA VAL A 490 15.17 -18.22 5.88
C VAL A 490 16.54 -18.89 5.87
N ARG A 491 17.61 -18.14 6.18
CA ARG A 491 18.99 -18.66 6.30
C ARG A 491 19.25 -19.41 7.63
N GLY A 492 18.24 -19.62 8.46
CA GLY A 492 18.33 -20.37 9.72
C GLY A 492 18.97 -19.60 10.87
N LYS A 493 19.01 -18.27 10.85
CA LYS A 493 19.47 -17.50 12.01
C LYS A 493 18.39 -17.48 13.09
N SER A 494 18.63 -18.20 14.19
CA SER A 494 17.69 -18.35 15.32
C SER A 494 17.04 -17.04 15.81
N LEU A 495 17.76 -15.92 15.84
CA LEU A 495 17.20 -14.62 16.25
C LEU A 495 16.04 -14.11 15.37
N TYR A 496 16.01 -14.52 14.10
CA TYR A 496 15.06 -14.06 13.09
C TYR A 496 14.13 -15.16 12.60
N GLU A 497 14.20 -16.36 13.18
CA GLU A 497 13.39 -17.52 12.79
C GLU A 497 11.88 -17.22 12.88
N CYS A 498 11.47 -16.40 13.86
CA CYS A 498 10.09 -15.96 14.04
C CYS A 498 9.51 -15.22 12.83
N PHE A 499 10.33 -14.57 11.98
CA PHE A 499 9.86 -13.91 10.76
C PHE A 499 9.47 -14.89 9.65
N THR A 500 9.94 -16.14 9.71
CA THR A 500 9.63 -17.18 8.73
C THR A 500 8.65 -18.20 9.28
N TYR A 501 8.79 -18.54 10.56
CA TYR A 501 7.99 -19.56 11.21
C TYR A 501 7.80 -19.20 12.69
N TRP A 502 6.56 -19.27 13.15
CA TRP A 502 6.24 -19.09 14.57
C TRP A 502 5.24 -20.14 15.02
N LYS A 503 5.44 -20.65 16.23
CA LYS A 503 4.63 -21.70 16.84
C LYS A 503 4.30 -21.36 18.28
N SER A 504 3.06 -21.65 18.63
CA SER A 504 2.48 -21.69 19.97
C SER A 504 1.81 -23.06 20.20
N ASP A 505 1.11 -23.24 21.32
CA ASP A 505 0.57 -24.55 21.72
C ASP A 505 -0.48 -25.10 20.73
N LEU A 506 -1.34 -24.22 20.21
CA LEU A 506 -2.46 -24.57 19.32
C LEU A 506 -2.41 -23.84 17.97
N PHE A 507 -1.27 -23.25 17.63
CA PHE A 507 -1.10 -22.45 16.40
C PHE A 507 0.33 -22.57 15.89
N SER A 508 0.50 -22.76 14.60
CA SER A 508 1.77 -22.60 13.92
C SER A 508 1.56 -22.03 12.53
N ALA A 509 2.42 -21.13 12.10
CA ALA A 509 2.30 -20.49 10.79
C ALA A 509 3.66 -20.20 10.17
N HIS A 510 3.71 -20.28 8.84
CA HIS A 510 4.78 -19.76 8.01
C HIS A 510 4.38 -18.39 7.47
N PHE A 511 5.31 -17.45 7.51
CA PHE A 511 5.05 -16.06 7.15
C PHE A 511 5.84 -15.67 5.91
N ASN A 512 5.30 -14.71 5.16
CA ASN A 512 6.09 -13.88 4.25
C ASN A 512 6.63 -12.67 5.02
N ALA A 513 7.51 -11.90 4.39
CA ALA A 513 7.98 -10.64 4.98
C ALA A 513 6.80 -9.73 5.36
N LEU A 514 6.92 -9.06 6.51
CA LEU A 514 5.97 -8.04 6.93
C LEU A 514 5.97 -6.90 5.91
N ASP A 515 4.78 -6.41 5.60
CA ASP A 515 4.60 -5.20 4.80
C ASP A 515 4.00 -4.09 5.67
N MET A 516 4.19 -2.84 5.27
CA MET A 516 3.63 -1.71 5.99
C MET A 516 3.32 -0.49 5.11
N CYS A 517 2.48 0.40 5.61
CA CYS A 517 2.20 1.69 5.01
C CYS A 517 2.11 2.77 6.10
N LEU A 518 2.78 3.90 5.91
CA LEU A 518 2.71 5.03 6.83
C LEU A 518 1.45 5.87 6.57
N LEU A 519 0.77 6.26 7.64
CA LEU A 519 -0.42 7.11 7.61
C LEU A 519 -0.06 8.55 8.02
N SER A 520 -0.82 9.54 7.53
CA SER A 520 -0.56 10.96 7.81
C SER A 520 -0.82 11.39 9.27
N ASN A 521 -1.29 10.49 10.13
CA ASN A 521 -1.65 10.74 11.53
C ASN A 521 -0.66 10.10 12.52
N ASP A 522 0.61 10.00 12.15
CA ASP A 522 1.68 9.40 12.97
C ASP A 522 1.41 7.92 13.35
N ARG A 523 0.72 7.20 12.47
CA ARG A 523 0.43 5.75 12.58
C ARG A 523 0.92 5.00 11.34
N ALA A 524 0.89 3.68 11.42
CA ALA A 524 1.16 2.80 10.29
C ALA A 524 0.12 1.68 10.20
N ILE A 525 -0.14 1.19 8.99
CA ILE A 525 -0.73 -0.13 8.77
C ILE A 525 0.40 -1.13 8.62
N VAL A 526 0.32 -2.25 9.33
CA VAL A 526 1.25 -3.38 9.22
C VAL A 526 0.46 -4.62 8.79
N TRP A 527 0.91 -5.26 7.73
CA TRP A 527 0.34 -6.52 7.24
C TRP A 527 1.19 -7.69 7.68
N VAL A 528 0.56 -8.61 8.42
CA VAL A 528 1.12 -9.92 8.73
C VAL A 528 0.65 -10.89 7.67
N ASN A 529 1.56 -11.23 6.76
CA ASN A 529 1.31 -12.09 5.62
C ASN A 529 1.63 -13.54 6.00
N ILE A 530 0.60 -14.37 6.16
CA ILE A 530 0.70 -15.78 6.50
C ILE A 530 0.54 -16.59 5.20
N HIS A 531 1.59 -17.33 4.84
CA HIS A 531 1.60 -18.20 3.67
C HIS A 531 0.76 -19.46 3.92
N ASP A 532 1.08 -20.19 4.99
CA ASP A 532 0.33 -21.36 5.44
C ASP A 532 0.41 -21.51 6.96
N GLY A 533 -0.56 -22.22 7.54
CA GLY A 533 -0.54 -22.50 8.96
C GLY A 533 -1.49 -23.61 9.38
N GLU A 534 -1.31 -24.04 10.61
CA GLU A 534 -2.17 -24.98 11.32
C GLU A 534 -2.66 -24.31 12.61
N LEU A 535 -3.95 -24.42 12.88
CA LEU A 535 -4.56 -23.96 14.13
C LEU A 535 -5.49 -25.04 14.69
N ALA A 536 -5.61 -25.12 16.00
CA ALA A 536 -6.57 -25.99 16.66
C ALA A 536 -7.77 -25.17 17.14
N ILE A 537 -8.96 -25.49 16.64
CA ILE A 537 -10.24 -24.93 17.09
C ILE A 537 -10.92 -25.87 18.07
N GLU A 538 -11.61 -25.32 19.07
CA GLU A 538 -12.41 -26.12 20.02
C GLU A 538 -13.55 -26.84 19.28
N THR A 539 -13.68 -28.16 19.50
CA THR A 539 -14.82 -28.91 18.98
C THR A 539 -16.06 -28.51 19.79
N ARG A 540 -17.06 -27.90 19.14
CA ARG A 540 -18.32 -27.54 19.79
C ARG A 540 -18.99 -28.81 20.35
N THR A 541 -18.92 -29.01 21.65
CA THR A 541 -19.47 -30.18 22.35
C THR A 541 -20.73 -29.86 23.16
N GLU A 542 -21.01 -28.58 23.44
CA GLU A 542 -22.21 -28.15 24.16
C GLU A 542 -23.07 -27.21 23.31
N LYS A 543 -24.40 -27.41 23.38
CA LYS A 543 -25.43 -26.49 22.88
C LYS A 543 -25.34 -25.17 23.67
N GLN A 544 -24.35 -24.34 23.37
CA GLN A 544 -24.39 -22.95 23.82
C GLN A 544 -25.52 -22.24 23.10
N ASP A 545 -26.39 -21.62 23.89
CA ASP A 545 -27.48 -20.78 23.44
C ASP A 545 -26.93 -19.64 22.57
N PHE A 546 -27.14 -19.70 21.26
CA PHE A 546 -26.49 -18.78 20.32
C PHE A 546 -26.89 -17.31 20.49
N TRP A 547 -28.03 -17.06 21.14
CA TRP A 547 -28.51 -15.73 21.50
C TRP A 547 -27.79 -15.13 22.73
N THR A 548 -27.06 -15.94 23.48
CA THR A 548 -26.19 -15.49 24.58
C THR A 548 -24.77 -15.32 24.08
N TYR A 549 -24.30 -14.07 24.02
CA TYR A 549 -22.92 -13.80 23.60
C TYR A 549 -21.96 -14.23 24.70
N ILE A 550 -21.28 -15.35 24.45
CA ILE A 550 -20.12 -15.78 25.19
C ILE A 550 -18.97 -15.41 24.26
N GLY A 551 -18.38 -14.23 24.46
CA GLY A 551 -17.34 -13.73 23.55
C GLY A 551 -16.23 -14.74 23.31
N PHE A 552 -15.44 -14.52 22.24
CA PHE A 552 -14.38 -15.45 21.85
C PHE A 552 -13.54 -15.88 23.05
N LYS A 553 -13.52 -17.20 23.30
CA LYS A 553 -12.67 -17.81 24.31
C LYS A 553 -11.60 -18.61 23.57
N LYS A 554 -10.33 -18.25 23.81
CA LYS A 554 -9.18 -18.99 23.31
C LYS A 554 -9.31 -20.46 23.74
N ALA A 555 -9.18 -21.38 22.78
CA ALA A 555 -9.15 -22.80 23.08
C ALA A 555 -7.98 -23.11 24.03
N THR A 556 -8.19 -24.02 24.97
CA THR A 556 -7.16 -24.47 25.93
C THR A 556 -6.80 -25.92 25.61
N SER A 557 -5.55 -26.30 25.88
CA SER A 557 -5.02 -27.66 25.61
C SER A 557 -5.78 -28.78 26.36
N THR A 558 -6.54 -28.44 27.38
CA THR A 558 -7.40 -29.36 28.15
C THR A 558 -8.73 -29.68 27.46
N LYS A 559 -9.12 -28.94 26.43
CA LYS A 559 -10.37 -29.14 25.71
C LYS A 559 -10.18 -30.04 24.48
N GLN A 560 -11.25 -30.69 24.02
CA GLN A 560 -11.22 -31.35 22.72
C GLN A 560 -11.10 -30.29 21.62
N THR A 561 -10.03 -30.37 20.83
CA THR A 561 -9.76 -29.47 19.71
C THR A 561 -9.59 -30.25 18.41
N VAL A 562 -9.99 -29.65 17.29
CA VAL A 562 -9.75 -30.17 15.94
C VAL A 562 -8.73 -29.28 15.25
N LYS A 563 -7.67 -29.91 14.73
CA LYS A 563 -6.66 -29.22 13.92
C LYS A 563 -7.20 -28.90 12.53
N ARG A 564 -6.93 -27.69 12.07
CA ARG A 564 -7.34 -27.16 10.76
C ARG A 564 -6.17 -26.44 10.12
N GLN A 565 -6.04 -26.61 8.81
CA GLN A 565 -5.08 -25.89 8.00
C GLN A 565 -5.73 -24.63 7.40
N PHE A 566 -4.89 -23.64 7.10
CA PHE A 566 -5.27 -22.42 6.39
C PHE A 566 -4.05 -21.90 5.60
N SER A 567 -4.29 -21.09 4.57
CA SER A 567 -3.23 -20.50 3.74
C SER A 567 -3.61 -19.10 3.25
N ASP A 568 -2.66 -18.36 2.70
CA ASP A 568 -2.88 -17.12 1.96
C ASP A 568 -3.74 -16.09 2.72
N VAL A 569 -3.37 -15.85 3.98
CA VAL A 569 -4.04 -14.89 4.87
C VAL A 569 -3.15 -13.68 5.07
N ALA A 570 -3.70 -12.48 4.94
CA ALA A 570 -3.01 -11.25 5.31
C ALA A 570 -3.85 -10.50 6.33
N ILE A 571 -3.35 -10.36 7.57
CA ILE A 571 -4.05 -9.61 8.61
C ILE A 571 -3.42 -8.23 8.77
N ALA A 572 -4.24 -7.19 8.63
CA ALA A 572 -3.81 -5.80 8.73
C ALA A 572 -4.05 -5.25 10.15
N PHE A 573 -3.06 -4.55 10.69
CA PHE A 573 -3.14 -3.86 11.97
C PHE A 573 -2.74 -2.39 11.84
N GLU A 574 -3.54 -1.49 12.40
CA GLU A 574 -3.16 -0.10 12.65
C GLU A 574 -2.35 -0.05 13.94
N VAL A 575 -1.15 0.53 13.87
CA VAL A 575 -0.20 0.66 14.98
C VAL A 575 0.24 2.11 15.13
N ASP A 576 0.40 2.57 16.36
CA ASP A 576 0.97 3.89 16.64
C ASP A 576 2.49 3.87 16.46
N LEU A 577 3.07 4.95 15.92
CA LEU A 577 4.51 5.20 16.00
C LEU A 577 4.80 5.90 17.32
N LYS A 578 5.87 5.52 18.02
CA LYS A 578 6.28 6.16 19.29
C LYS A 578 7.80 6.22 19.40
N ILE A 579 8.33 7.29 19.99
CA ILE A 579 9.70 7.31 20.50
C ILE A 579 9.64 6.96 21.99
N VAL A 580 10.39 5.93 22.38
CA VAL A 580 10.52 5.46 23.78
C VAL A 580 11.99 5.47 24.21
N GLU A 581 12.24 5.63 25.50
CA GLU A 581 13.59 5.52 26.05
C GLU A 581 14.00 4.06 26.22
N HIS A 582 15.30 3.76 26.20
CA HIS A 582 15.82 2.40 26.30
C HIS A 582 15.33 1.63 27.52
N GLU A 583 15.13 2.33 28.64
CA GLU A 583 14.67 1.74 29.91
C GLU A 583 13.17 1.42 29.91
N GLU A 584 12.40 2.06 29.03
CA GLU A 584 10.96 1.85 28.87
C GLU A 584 10.63 0.70 27.90
N LEU A 585 11.64 0.14 27.22
CA LEU A 585 11.47 -0.97 26.29
C LEU A 585 11.06 -2.26 27.03
N ALA A 586 9.87 -2.76 26.72
CA ALA A 586 9.39 -4.05 27.18
C ALA A 586 9.96 -5.22 26.33
N VAL A 587 11.28 -5.40 26.39
CA VAL A 587 12.05 -6.39 25.61
C VAL A 587 12.66 -7.48 26.48
N GLY A 588 12.95 -8.64 25.87
CA GLY A 588 13.54 -9.79 26.54
C GLY A 588 15.01 -9.64 26.88
N THR A 589 15.51 -10.49 27.78
CA THR A 589 16.93 -10.51 28.20
C THR A 589 17.89 -10.89 27.07
N SER A 590 17.43 -11.73 26.14
CA SER A 590 18.16 -12.10 24.93
C SER A 590 18.43 -10.88 24.04
N TRP A 591 17.44 -10.01 23.89
CA TRP A 591 17.58 -8.76 23.15
C TRP A 591 18.61 -7.84 23.79
N HIS A 592 18.56 -7.63 25.11
CA HIS A 592 19.56 -6.80 25.79
C HIS A 592 20.99 -7.33 25.64
N SER A 593 21.14 -8.66 25.57
CA SER A 593 22.44 -9.29 25.32
C SER A 593 22.92 -9.02 23.89
N ASN A 594 22.03 -9.10 22.90
CA ASN A 594 22.34 -8.78 21.51
C ASN A 594 22.60 -7.29 21.30
N PHE A 595 21.87 -6.42 22.00
CA PHE A 595 22.08 -4.98 21.97
C PHE A 595 23.51 -4.62 22.37
N LYS A 596 24.10 -5.30 23.36
CA LYS A 596 25.51 -5.09 23.74
C LYS A 596 26.51 -5.43 22.63
N ASN A 597 26.12 -6.28 21.69
CA ASN A 597 26.92 -6.66 20.52
C ASN A 597 26.62 -5.78 19.29
N SER A 598 25.66 -4.85 19.37
CA SER A 598 25.29 -3.97 18.25
C SER A 598 26.33 -2.88 17.99
N TYR A 599 26.34 -2.35 16.76
CA TYR A 599 27.17 -1.20 16.40
C TYR A 599 26.86 0.03 17.27
N LEU A 600 25.57 0.24 17.59
CA LEU A 600 25.13 1.34 18.47
C LEU A 600 25.73 1.23 19.87
N TYR A 601 25.77 0.04 20.46
CA TYR A 601 26.36 -0.11 21.79
C TYR A 601 27.90 -0.02 21.74
N GLN A 602 28.53 -0.72 20.80
CA GLN A 602 30.00 -0.76 20.68
C GLN A 602 30.59 0.62 20.36
N GLY A 603 29.96 1.40 19.47
CA GLY A 603 30.40 2.75 19.13
C GLY A 603 30.34 3.73 20.31
N HIS A 604 29.51 3.43 21.30
CA HIS A 604 29.20 4.34 22.40
C HIS A 604 29.61 3.84 23.80
N GLN A 605 30.28 2.68 23.90
CA GLN A 605 30.59 1.99 25.16
C GLN A 605 31.37 2.85 26.17
N SER A 606 32.32 3.68 25.70
CA SER A 606 33.22 4.46 26.56
C SER A 606 32.58 5.70 27.22
N ALA A 607 31.39 6.14 26.78
CA ALA A 607 30.74 7.36 27.26
C ALA A 607 29.29 7.12 27.75
N ARG A 608 29.07 5.97 28.38
CA ARG A 608 27.73 5.51 28.77
C ARG A 608 27.05 6.39 29.83
N ALA A 609 27.83 7.01 30.72
CA ALA A 609 27.30 7.90 31.75
C ALA A 609 26.73 9.23 31.21
N SER A 610 27.00 9.57 29.94
CA SER A 610 26.58 10.83 29.33
C SER A 610 25.58 10.66 28.18
N ARG A 611 24.92 9.50 28.06
CA ARG A 611 24.07 9.15 26.91
C ARG A 611 22.83 8.37 27.31
N VAL A 612 21.71 8.71 26.71
CA VAL A 612 20.44 7.99 26.77
C VAL A 612 20.11 7.51 25.36
N TYR A 613 19.61 6.29 25.18
CA TYR A 613 19.17 5.82 23.87
C TYR A 613 17.66 5.98 23.74
N LYS A 614 17.22 6.53 22.60
CA LYS A 614 15.80 6.64 22.23
C LYS A 614 15.53 5.78 21.00
N HIS A 615 14.40 5.09 21.02
CA HIS A 615 14.02 4.11 20.01
C HIS A 615 12.68 4.50 19.39
N LEU A 616 12.63 4.65 18.08
CA LEU A 616 11.38 4.76 17.33
C LEU A 616 10.85 3.35 17.10
N ILE A 617 9.64 3.10 17.60
CA ILE A 617 9.00 1.78 17.58
C ILE A 617 7.65 1.84 16.87
N LEU A 618 7.27 0.69 16.30
CA LEU A 618 5.89 0.35 16.00
C LEU A 618 5.27 -0.24 17.27
N ASP A 619 4.18 0.35 17.74
CA ASP A 619 3.51 -0.10 18.98
C ASP A 619 2.62 -1.32 18.71
N PHE A 620 3.29 -2.48 18.62
CA PHE A 620 2.64 -3.77 18.42
C PHE A 620 1.75 -4.21 19.59
N GLN A 621 1.99 -3.68 20.79
CA GLN A 621 1.17 -4.02 21.97
C GLN A 621 -0.24 -3.41 21.88
N ASN A 622 -0.37 -2.25 21.25
CA ASN A 622 -1.66 -1.57 21.06
C ASN A 622 -2.22 -1.70 19.63
N ALA A 623 -1.77 -2.72 18.89
CA ALA A 623 -2.16 -2.97 17.51
C ALA A 623 -3.68 -3.20 17.35
N LYS A 624 -4.33 -2.41 16.50
CA LYS A 624 -5.78 -2.50 16.22
C LYS A 624 -6.02 -3.18 14.89
N HIS A 625 -6.76 -4.29 14.90
CA HIS A 625 -7.10 -4.99 13.66
C HIS A 625 -7.92 -4.09 12.72
N VAL A 626 -7.58 -4.09 11.43
CA VAL A 626 -8.27 -3.36 10.36
C VAL A 626 -8.92 -4.36 9.40
N PRO A 627 -10.21 -4.71 9.60
CA PRO A 627 -10.91 -5.69 8.76
C PRO A 627 -10.88 -5.36 7.26
N LYS A 628 -11.08 -4.09 6.91
CA LYS A 628 -11.18 -3.61 5.52
C LYS A 628 -9.91 -3.85 4.69
N LEU A 629 -8.75 -3.97 5.35
CA LEU A 629 -7.44 -4.14 4.71
C LEU A 629 -6.89 -5.56 4.86
N SER A 630 -7.65 -6.47 5.48
CA SER A 630 -7.26 -7.85 5.69
C SER A 630 -7.79 -8.76 4.57
N ILE A 631 -7.05 -9.82 4.26
CA ILE A 631 -7.40 -10.84 3.27
C ILE A 631 -7.57 -12.16 4.02
N THR A 632 -8.80 -12.67 4.02
CA THR A 632 -9.20 -13.85 4.81
C THR A 632 -9.67 -15.01 3.93
N ALA A 633 -9.33 -14.98 2.63
CA ALA A 633 -9.84 -15.93 1.66
C ALA A 633 -9.46 -17.38 1.99
N GLY A 634 -8.24 -17.65 2.48
CA GLY A 634 -7.87 -19.02 2.87
C GLY A 634 -8.30 -19.44 4.29
N LEU A 635 -9.12 -18.63 4.97
CA LEU A 635 -9.84 -19.03 6.20
C LEU A 635 -11.26 -19.54 5.91
N ARG A 636 -11.64 -19.63 4.64
CA ARG A 636 -12.96 -20.11 4.22
C ARG A 636 -13.26 -21.50 4.78
N GLY A 637 -14.51 -21.68 5.12
CA GLY A 637 -15.05 -22.92 5.65
C GLY A 637 -16.57 -22.91 5.56
N ILE A 638 -17.16 -24.03 5.93
CA ILE A 638 -18.61 -24.16 6.05
C ILE A 638 -19.02 -23.47 7.37
N ASP A 639 -19.93 -22.50 7.26
CA ASP A 639 -20.58 -21.81 8.38
C ASP A 639 -19.60 -21.10 9.35
N ARG A 640 -19.98 -21.01 10.64
CA ARG A 640 -19.24 -20.40 11.74
C ARG A 640 -17.88 -21.04 12.05
N GLU A 641 -17.48 -22.14 11.42
CA GLU A 641 -16.11 -22.65 11.52
C GLU A 641 -15.10 -21.59 11.04
N ALA A 642 -15.42 -20.89 9.95
CA ALA A 642 -14.57 -19.83 9.40
C ALA A 642 -14.39 -18.66 10.39
N VAL A 643 -15.45 -18.32 11.14
CA VAL A 643 -15.42 -17.28 12.17
C VAL A 643 -14.46 -17.68 13.28
N LEU A 644 -14.56 -18.91 13.79
CA LEU A 644 -13.65 -19.41 14.82
C LEU A 644 -12.19 -19.45 14.34
N LYS A 645 -11.95 -19.84 13.08
CA LYS A 645 -10.62 -19.78 12.46
C LYS A 645 -10.09 -18.35 12.46
N LEU A 646 -10.89 -17.39 11.98
CA LEU A 646 -10.49 -15.98 11.91
C LEU A 646 -10.20 -15.40 13.29
N GLU A 647 -11.10 -15.56 14.27
CA GLU A 647 -10.88 -15.08 15.64
C GLU A 647 -9.62 -15.70 16.26
N THR A 648 -9.38 -17.00 16.00
CA THR A 648 -8.17 -17.70 16.44
C THR A 648 -6.91 -17.12 15.79
N VAL A 649 -6.92 -16.93 14.46
CA VAL A 649 -5.81 -16.29 13.74
C VAL A 649 -5.56 -14.87 14.24
N LEU A 650 -6.60 -14.06 14.43
CA LEU A 650 -6.47 -12.69 14.94
C LEU A 650 -5.82 -12.66 16.32
N GLN A 651 -6.23 -13.55 17.23
CA GLN A 651 -5.67 -13.65 18.57
C GLN A 651 -4.19 -14.05 18.52
N TYR A 652 -3.86 -15.13 17.81
CA TYR A 652 -2.46 -15.58 17.70
C TYR A 652 -1.57 -14.62 16.92
N THR A 653 -2.13 -13.86 15.97
CA THR A 653 -1.37 -12.83 15.25
C THR A 653 -1.04 -11.65 16.18
N ARG A 654 -1.92 -11.28 17.12
CA ARG A 654 -1.58 -10.30 18.16
C ARG A 654 -0.46 -10.81 19.07
N GLU A 655 -0.55 -12.06 19.53
CA GLU A 655 0.50 -12.70 20.33
C GLU A 655 1.83 -12.78 19.57
N TYR A 656 1.79 -13.02 18.26
CA TYR A 656 2.96 -12.97 17.38
C TYR A 656 3.56 -11.56 17.31
N LEU A 657 2.75 -10.51 17.13
CA LEU A 657 3.22 -9.13 17.15
C LEU A 657 3.83 -8.74 18.51
N GLU A 658 3.22 -9.17 19.62
CA GLU A 658 3.79 -9.03 20.97
C GLU A 658 5.13 -9.77 21.10
N HIS A 659 5.22 -10.99 20.54
CA HIS A 659 6.45 -11.78 20.51
C HIS A 659 7.56 -11.10 19.70
N LEU A 660 7.23 -10.47 18.56
CA LEU A 660 8.17 -9.65 17.80
C LEU A 660 8.64 -8.45 18.62
N SER A 661 7.74 -7.78 19.34
CA SER A 661 8.10 -6.68 20.23
C SER A 661 9.01 -7.14 21.37
N HIS A 662 8.77 -8.31 21.95
CA HIS A 662 9.62 -8.88 23.00
C HIS A 662 11.06 -9.11 22.51
N HIS A 663 11.24 -9.47 21.24
CA HIS A 663 12.55 -9.60 20.60
C HIS A 663 13.06 -8.29 19.99
N GLY A 664 12.41 -7.16 20.26
CA GLY A 664 12.76 -5.81 19.80
C GLY A 664 12.74 -5.63 18.28
N HIS A 665 12.02 -6.51 17.57
CA HIS A 665 11.85 -6.44 16.11
C HIS A 665 10.86 -5.33 15.70
N ASN A 666 10.17 -4.72 16.66
CA ASN A 666 9.32 -3.55 16.45
C ASN A 666 10.11 -2.23 16.46
N ILE A 667 11.41 -2.24 16.79
CA ILE A 667 12.30 -1.08 16.79
C ILE A 667 12.79 -0.84 15.35
N ILE A 668 12.28 0.21 14.72
CA ILE A 668 12.62 0.56 13.34
C ILE A 668 13.80 1.54 13.27
N HIS A 669 14.07 2.28 14.34
CA HIS A 669 15.18 3.23 14.39
C HIS A 669 15.65 3.54 15.81
N SER A 670 16.94 3.84 16.00
CA SER A 670 17.53 4.18 17.28
C SER A 670 18.46 5.40 17.19
N VAL A 671 18.40 6.28 18.20
CA VAL A 671 19.19 7.51 18.29
C VAL A 671 19.88 7.62 19.66
N PRO A 672 21.21 7.78 19.72
CA PRO A 672 21.90 8.16 20.95
C PRO A 672 21.70 9.66 21.25
N VAL A 673 21.11 9.96 22.40
CA VAL A 673 20.88 11.32 22.91
C VAL A 673 21.91 11.66 23.99
N PHE A 674 22.63 12.76 23.80
CA PHE A 674 23.74 13.21 24.62
C PHE A 674 23.25 14.13 25.74
N THR A 675 23.65 13.85 26.98
CA THR A 675 23.28 14.69 28.15
C THR A 675 24.15 15.94 28.26
N THR A 676 25.32 15.95 27.62
CA THR A 676 26.28 17.08 27.62
C THR A 676 26.62 17.51 26.20
N ASN A 677 26.79 18.81 25.97
CA ASN A 677 27.12 19.40 24.66
C ASN A 677 28.62 19.28 24.30
N THR A 678 29.25 18.16 24.63
CA THR A 678 30.69 17.93 24.41
C THR A 678 31.02 17.42 23.01
N ASN A 679 30.04 16.87 22.29
CA ASN A 679 30.17 16.43 20.92
C ASN A 679 29.42 17.39 19.98
N SER A 680 30.13 18.00 19.02
CA SER A 680 29.59 19.01 18.09
C SER A 680 28.39 18.54 17.26
N PHE A 681 28.23 17.22 17.05
CA PHE A 681 27.13 16.63 16.28
C PHE A 681 26.28 15.65 17.11
N GLY A 682 26.51 15.57 18.43
CA GLY A 682 25.68 14.77 19.32
C GLY A 682 24.32 15.41 19.54
N LEU A 683 23.25 14.68 19.26
CA LEU A 683 21.89 15.16 19.50
C LEU A 683 21.59 15.23 21.00
N THR A 684 21.19 16.38 21.52
CA THR A 684 20.77 16.55 22.93
C THR A 684 19.26 16.43 23.10
N SER A 685 18.49 16.63 22.03
CA SER A 685 17.05 16.44 21.99
C SER A 685 16.63 15.95 20.63
N VAL A 686 15.64 15.06 20.59
CA VAL A 686 15.12 14.44 19.37
C VAL A 686 13.59 14.35 19.43
N MET A 687 12.94 14.54 18.28
CA MET A 687 11.52 14.25 18.06
C MET A 687 11.33 13.63 16.67
N TYR A 688 10.13 13.12 16.38
CA TYR A 688 9.78 12.66 15.04
C TYR A 688 8.48 13.29 14.55
N GLN A 689 8.27 13.20 13.24
CA GLN A 689 6.98 13.44 12.61
C GLN A 689 6.86 12.64 11.31
N VAL A 690 5.66 12.17 10.98
CA VAL A 690 5.36 11.61 9.67
C VAL A 690 4.92 12.74 8.73
N VAL A 691 5.52 12.82 7.55
CA VAL A 691 5.13 13.79 6.52
C VAL A 691 4.76 13.08 5.23
N THR A 692 3.68 13.56 4.59
CA THR A 692 3.10 12.97 3.38
C THR A 692 2.74 14.07 2.40
N LYS A 693 2.95 13.85 1.09
CA LYS A 693 2.56 14.81 0.05
C LYS A 693 1.03 14.95 -0.05
N THR A 694 0.36 13.81 -0.06
CA THR A 694 -1.10 13.68 -0.05
C THR A 694 -1.52 12.99 1.25
N LYS A 695 -2.73 13.27 1.73
CA LYS A 695 -3.23 12.68 2.97
C LYS A 695 -3.46 11.17 2.76
N VAL A 696 -2.71 10.35 3.49
CA VAL A 696 -2.84 8.90 3.51
C VAL A 696 -3.68 8.49 4.72
N THR A 697 -4.83 7.86 4.46
CA THR A 697 -5.75 7.32 5.45
C THR A 697 -5.86 5.81 5.29
N ILE A 698 -6.63 5.14 6.17
CA ILE A 698 -6.89 3.71 6.06
C ILE A 698 -7.51 3.36 4.71
N GLU A 699 -8.38 4.22 4.20
CA GLU A 699 -9.06 4.04 2.91
C GLU A 699 -8.11 4.22 1.73
N THR A 700 -7.12 5.11 1.83
CA THR A 700 -6.23 5.46 0.71
C THR A 700 -4.87 4.79 0.76
N CYS A 701 -4.53 4.06 1.83
CA CYS A 701 -3.21 3.45 2.01
C CYS A 701 -2.85 2.36 0.98
N ARG A 702 -3.85 1.79 0.30
CA ARG A 702 -3.65 0.81 -0.78
C ARG A 702 -3.57 1.45 -2.17
N HIS A 703 -3.81 2.75 -2.30
CA HIS A 703 -3.64 3.43 -3.58
C HIS A 703 -2.16 3.44 -3.95
N ALA A 704 -1.86 3.19 -5.23
CA ALA A 704 -0.49 3.25 -5.74
C ALA A 704 0.06 4.68 -5.58
N VAL A 705 0.87 4.90 -4.54
CA VAL A 705 1.64 6.14 -4.36
C VAL A 705 2.88 6.05 -5.24
N LYS A 706 3.14 7.09 -6.04
CA LYS A 706 4.41 7.19 -6.78
C LYS A 706 5.56 7.12 -5.78
N GLU A 707 6.61 6.35 -6.08
CA GLU A 707 7.75 6.20 -5.16
C GLU A 707 8.35 7.57 -4.76
N SER A 708 8.36 8.55 -5.66
CA SER A 708 8.82 9.92 -5.41
C SER A 708 7.93 10.73 -4.46
N GLU A 709 6.75 10.25 -4.13
CA GLU A 709 5.74 10.89 -3.26
C GLU A 709 5.47 10.07 -1.98
N ALA A 710 6.28 9.04 -1.74
CA ALA A 710 6.13 8.15 -0.61
C ALA A 710 6.15 8.92 0.72
N PRO A 711 5.32 8.49 1.71
CA PRO A 711 5.45 8.94 3.08
C PRO A 711 6.86 8.74 3.66
N VAL A 712 7.28 9.67 4.51
CA VAL A 712 8.57 9.59 5.21
C VAL A 712 8.42 9.95 6.68
N ILE A 713 9.25 9.34 7.52
CA ILE A 713 9.42 9.72 8.91
C ILE A 713 10.61 10.67 8.98
N LEU A 714 10.40 11.87 9.49
CA LEU A 714 11.47 12.81 9.79
C LEU A 714 11.85 12.69 11.26
N ILE A 715 13.11 12.40 11.53
CA ILE A 715 13.73 12.49 12.85
C ILE A 715 14.45 13.84 12.93
N LEU A 716 14.01 14.67 13.87
CA LEU A 716 14.41 16.06 14.02
C LEU A 716 15.24 16.20 15.29
N GLY A 717 16.44 16.77 15.17
CA GLY A 717 17.43 16.81 16.26
C GLY A 717 18.09 18.17 16.47
N MET A 718 18.43 18.45 17.73
CA MET A 718 19.21 19.63 18.15
C MET A 718 20.51 19.23 18.84
N CYS A 719 21.57 20.02 18.69
CA CYS A 719 22.90 19.82 19.30
C CYS A 719 23.16 20.88 20.40
N GLY A 720 22.41 20.83 21.50
CA GLY A 720 22.53 21.77 22.62
C GLY A 720 21.72 23.07 22.49
N ARG A 721 20.82 23.14 21.51
CA ARG A 721 19.83 24.22 21.33
C ARG A 721 18.42 23.73 21.68
N PRO A 722 17.49 24.63 22.05
CA PRO A 722 16.09 24.26 22.30
C PRO A 722 15.43 23.73 21.03
N MET A 723 14.50 22.77 21.19
CA MET A 723 13.74 22.20 20.08
C MET A 723 12.81 23.25 19.45
N PRO A 724 12.89 23.49 18.13
CA PRO A 724 11.91 24.31 17.42
C PRO A 724 10.49 23.73 17.52
N THR A 725 9.47 24.59 17.42
CA THR A 725 8.06 24.18 17.38
C THR A 725 7.52 24.00 15.96
N ILE A 726 8.32 24.31 14.94
CA ILE A 726 7.92 24.33 13.53
C ILE A 726 7.86 22.90 13.00
N ARG A 727 6.69 22.46 12.51
CA ARG A 727 6.58 21.20 11.76
C ARG A 727 7.05 21.42 10.32
N LEU A 728 7.97 20.58 9.84
CA LEU A 728 8.42 20.64 8.44
C LEU A 728 7.34 20.07 7.52
N PRO A 729 7.05 20.70 6.37
CA PRO A 729 6.16 20.13 5.36
C PRO A 729 6.83 18.97 4.62
N TRP A 730 6.02 18.19 3.91
CA TRP A 730 6.55 17.24 2.94
C TRP A 730 7.27 18.00 1.81
N ASP A 731 8.43 17.49 1.41
CA ASP A 731 9.26 18.01 0.33
C ASP A 731 9.86 16.81 -0.44
N GLN A 732 10.03 16.95 -1.75
CA GLN A 732 10.64 15.93 -2.59
C GLN A 732 12.10 15.66 -2.22
N GLY A 733 12.70 16.57 -1.45
CA GLY A 733 14.03 16.46 -0.88
C GLY A 733 14.20 15.34 0.15
N TRP A 734 13.13 14.87 0.77
CA TRP A 734 13.19 13.82 1.78
C TRP A 734 13.26 12.40 1.19
N VAL A 735 12.85 12.21 -0.08
CA VAL A 735 12.74 10.89 -0.71
C VAL A 735 13.74 10.76 -1.86
N ILE A 736 14.55 9.69 -1.88
CA ILE A 736 15.43 9.33 -3.01
C ILE A 736 14.81 8.22 -3.85
N PRO A 737 14.11 8.54 -4.96
CA PRO A 737 13.52 7.52 -5.82
C PRO A 737 14.59 6.77 -6.64
N GLY A 738 14.39 5.47 -6.85
CA GLY A 738 15.18 4.67 -7.79
C GLY A 738 16.60 4.25 -7.35
N GLN A 739 17.06 4.59 -6.14
CA GLN A 739 18.34 4.13 -5.60
C GLN A 739 18.14 3.21 -4.39
N LYS A 740 19.16 2.40 -4.03
CA LYS A 740 19.20 1.58 -2.80
C LYS A 740 19.38 2.43 -1.53
N SER A 741 18.86 3.65 -1.54
CA SER A 741 18.94 4.60 -0.43
C SER A 741 18.05 4.12 0.71
N LEU A 742 18.55 4.23 1.93
CA LEU A 742 17.77 4.03 3.15
C LEU A 742 17.21 5.34 3.73
N GLY A 743 17.37 6.46 3.00
CA GLY A 743 16.97 7.78 3.46
C GLY A 743 18.02 8.87 3.23
N THR A 744 17.77 10.04 3.81
CA THR A 744 18.70 11.18 3.77
C THR A 744 18.97 11.71 5.16
N ILE A 745 20.15 12.29 5.33
CA ILE A 745 20.48 13.12 6.48
C ILE A 745 20.88 14.51 6.01
N CYS A 746 20.37 15.51 6.71
CA CYS A 746 20.68 16.90 6.48
C CYS A 746 21.30 17.51 7.73
N LEU A 747 22.47 18.13 7.58
CA LEU A 747 23.16 18.88 8.64
C LEU A 747 23.06 20.37 8.35
N SER A 748 22.65 21.15 9.33
CA SER A 748 22.46 22.59 9.14
C SER A 748 23.75 23.33 8.82
N LYS A 749 23.64 24.40 8.04
CA LYS A 749 24.72 25.34 7.74
C LYS A 749 25.43 25.80 9.01
N GLU A 750 24.67 26.18 10.02
CA GLU A 750 25.18 26.70 11.30
C GLU A 750 26.06 25.68 12.02
N ARG A 751 25.76 24.38 11.90
CA ARG A 751 26.52 23.31 12.58
C ARG A 751 27.66 22.78 11.76
N PHE A 752 27.38 22.37 10.54
CA PHE A 752 28.39 21.70 9.72
C PHE A 752 29.29 22.71 9.03
N LEU A 753 28.71 23.63 8.26
CA LEU A 753 29.49 24.57 7.45
C LEU A 753 30.19 25.62 8.34
N GLU A 754 29.43 26.42 9.08
CA GLU A 754 29.96 27.53 9.89
C GLU A 754 30.57 27.06 11.20
N GLY A 755 29.91 26.11 11.88
CA GLY A 755 30.31 25.60 13.19
C GLY A 755 31.49 24.63 13.15
N HIS A 756 31.79 24.01 12.01
CA HIS A 756 32.85 23.00 11.91
C HIS A 756 33.81 23.25 10.75
N LEU A 757 33.35 23.19 9.50
CA LEU A 757 34.23 23.25 8.32
C LEU A 757 34.98 24.60 8.22
N LEU A 758 34.27 25.73 8.32
CA LEU A 758 34.91 27.05 8.25
C LEU A 758 35.86 27.31 9.43
N GLN A 759 35.58 26.75 10.61
CA GLN A 759 36.47 26.87 11.77
C GLN A 759 37.77 26.09 11.58
N LEU A 760 37.69 24.87 11.05
CA LEU A 760 38.87 24.07 10.70
C LEU A 760 39.73 24.80 9.67
N LEU A 761 39.10 25.31 8.61
CA LEU A 761 39.80 26.03 7.54
C LEU A 761 40.36 27.39 7.98
N ALA A 762 39.78 28.04 9.00
CA ALA A 762 40.34 29.27 9.56
C ALA A 762 41.71 29.05 10.23
N ALA A 763 42.01 27.84 10.72
CA ALA A 763 43.34 27.52 11.22
C ALA A 763 44.42 27.61 10.12
N LEU A 764 44.09 27.15 8.91
CA LEU A 764 44.97 27.29 7.75
C LEU A 764 45.24 28.77 7.39
N ASN A 765 44.23 29.63 7.52
CA ASN A 765 44.40 31.06 7.26
C ASN A 765 45.45 31.68 8.18
N ARG A 766 45.52 31.25 9.45
CA ARG A 766 46.55 31.73 10.39
C ARG A 766 47.97 31.27 10.01
N LYS A 767 48.10 30.06 9.48
CA LYS A 767 49.37 29.51 8.98
C LYS A 767 49.88 30.22 7.72
N THR A 768 48.95 30.68 6.88
CA THR A 768 49.24 31.30 5.57
C THR A 768 49.20 32.83 5.59
N THR A 769 48.88 33.45 6.72
CA THR A 769 48.89 34.91 6.86
C THR A 769 50.24 35.36 7.41
N ILE A 770 50.99 36.13 6.63
CA ILE A 770 52.22 36.77 7.07
C ILE A 770 51.89 38.12 7.70
N VAL A 771 52.50 38.41 8.84
CA VAL A 771 52.38 39.66 9.58
C VAL A 771 53.75 40.10 10.07
N PRO A 772 54.01 41.41 10.24
CA PRO A 772 55.19 41.88 10.93
C PRO A 772 55.13 41.48 12.42
N ASP A 773 56.21 40.88 12.92
CA ASP A 773 56.44 40.69 14.36
C ASP A 773 57.02 41.97 14.97
N TRP A 774 58.00 42.55 14.26
CA TRP A 774 58.60 43.83 14.61
C TRP A 774 59.13 44.53 13.35
N ALA A 775 58.94 45.84 13.30
CA ALA A 775 59.51 46.68 12.25
C ALA A 775 60.01 47.97 12.90
N GLY A 776 61.27 48.33 12.64
CA GLY A 776 61.92 49.51 13.22
C GLY A 776 63.38 49.64 12.80
N ILE A 777 64.03 50.75 13.16
CA ILE A 777 65.44 50.99 12.89
C ILE A 777 66.25 50.69 14.15
N VAL A 778 67.23 49.80 14.06
CA VAL A 778 68.19 49.48 15.13
C VAL A 778 69.60 49.74 14.57
N ASN A 779 70.39 50.57 15.24
CA ASN A 779 71.76 50.93 14.81
C ASN A 779 71.85 51.47 13.37
N GLY A 780 70.86 52.25 12.93
CA GLY A 780 70.83 52.82 11.56
C GLY A 780 70.44 51.82 10.46
N GLU A 781 70.19 50.56 10.80
CA GLU A 781 69.70 49.53 9.88
C GLU A 781 68.23 49.24 10.12
N TRP A 782 67.47 49.13 9.02
CA TRP A 782 66.06 48.78 9.10
C TRP A 782 65.89 47.28 9.30
N ASN A 783 65.48 46.89 10.50
CA ASN A 783 65.23 45.50 10.85
C ASN A 783 63.71 45.24 10.78
N HIS A 784 63.34 44.32 9.90
CA HIS A 784 61.96 43.94 9.63
C HIS A 784 61.82 42.43 9.85
N GLN A 785 61.26 42.06 11.01
CA GLN A 785 60.99 40.67 11.35
C GLN A 785 59.55 40.35 10.97
N LEU A 786 59.40 39.36 10.09
CA LEU A 786 58.11 38.81 9.70
C LEU A 786 57.85 37.53 10.47
N THR A 787 56.58 37.26 10.76
CA THR A 787 56.10 36.00 11.35
C THR A 787 54.79 35.61 10.69
N THR A 788 54.30 34.40 10.96
CA THR A 788 52.93 34.03 10.59
C THR A 788 51.97 34.46 11.70
N LEU A 789 50.70 34.70 11.36
CA LEU A 789 49.70 35.07 12.34
C LEU A 789 49.55 34.00 13.45
N GLU A 790 49.72 32.72 13.12
CA GLU A 790 49.74 31.61 14.10
C GLU A 790 50.85 31.76 15.15
N ASN A 791 52.04 32.18 14.73
CA ASN A 791 53.22 32.30 15.59
C ASN A 791 53.35 33.69 16.24
N HIS A 792 52.48 34.64 15.92
CA HIS A 792 52.59 36.00 16.42
C HIS A 792 52.34 36.05 17.95
N PRO A 793 53.27 36.62 18.75
CA PRO A 793 53.25 36.51 20.22
C PRO A 793 51.98 37.09 20.87
N ARG A 794 51.46 38.20 20.33
CA ARG A 794 50.26 38.88 20.84
C ARG A 794 48.97 38.60 20.06
N ARG A 795 49.07 38.19 18.79
CA ARG A 795 47.96 38.21 17.83
C ARG A 795 47.52 36.83 17.31
N LYS A 796 48.19 35.76 17.75
CA LYS A 796 47.81 34.37 17.44
C LYS A 796 46.34 34.01 17.76
N ASN A 797 45.72 34.76 18.67
CA ASN A 797 44.34 34.57 19.09
C ASN A 797 43.33 35.53 18.43
N GLU A 798 43.76 36.38 17.49
CA GLU A 798 42.84 37.27 16.77
C GLU A 798 41.82 36.47 15.96
N ARG A 799 40.53 36.75 16.20
CA ARG A 799 39.42 36.08 15.53
C ARG A 799 39.13 36.77 14.19
N GLY A 800 39.89 36.42 13.16
CA GLY A 800 39.37 36.56 11.79
C GLY A 800 38.29 35.50 11.53
N GLY A 801 37.36 35.78 10.62
CA GLY A 801 36.33 34.83 10.20
C GLY A 801 36.17 34.82 8.69
N TRP A 802 35.88 33.66 8.11
CA TRP A 802 35.46 33.56 6.72
C TRP A 802 34.19 34.40 6.50
N ARG A 803 34.16 35.19 5.43
CA ARG A 803 32.98 35.99 5.06
C ARG A 803 32.44 35.51 3.73
N LEU A 804 31.13 35.31 3.65
CA LEU A 804 30.49 34.98 2.38
C LEU A 804 30.65 36.18 1.43
N SER A 805 31.40 36.00 0.35
CA SER A 805 31.66 37.04 -0.64
C SER A 805 30.65 37.01 -1.78
N LYS A 806 30.28 35.81 -2.25
CA LYS A 806 29.35 35.64 -3.36
C LYS A 806 28.53 34.37 -3.15
N LYS A 807 27.23 34.48 -3.42
CA LYS A 807 26.33 33.34 -3.57
C LYS A 807 25.95 33.26 -5.05
N SER A 808 26.33 32.17 -5.70
CA SER A 808 25.95 31.88 -7.09
C SER A 808 25.00 30.69 -7.14
N ASP A 809 24.39 30.42 -8.29
CA ASP A 809 23.55 29.23 -8.47
C ASP A 809 24.35 27.92 -8.34
N LYS A 810 25.68 27.98 -8.51
CA LYS A 810 26.57 26.81 -8.55
C LYS A 810 27.54 26.73 -7.39
N SER A 811 27.72 27.78 -6.59
CA SER A 811 28.69 27.81 -5.50
C SER A 811 28.38 28.83 -4.40
N LEU A 812 28.86 28.53 -3.20
CA LEU A 812 29.04 29.47 -2.09
C LEU A 812 30.53 29.84 -2.01
N ASP A 813 30.84 31.10 -2.28
CA ASP A 813 32.22 31.59 -2.28
C ASP A 813 32.47 32.42 -1.02
N TYR A 814 33.36 31.93 -0.18
CA TYR A 814 33.83 32.59 1.04
C TYR A 814 35.22 33.19 0.81
N VAL A 815 35.46 34.31 1.47
CA VAL A 815 36.71 35.04 1.39
C VAL A 815 37.19 35.37 2.80
N TRP A 816 38.48 35.16 3.01
CA TRP A 816 39.23 35.61 4.15
C TRP A 816 40.25 36.64 3.69
N LYS A 817 40.24 37.83 4.28
CA LYS A 817 41.21 38.88 4.00
C LYS A 817 41.86 39.34 5.28
N HIS A 818 43.18 39.44 5.26
CA HIS A 818 43.96 40.09 6.29
C HIS A 818 44.87 41.10 5.61
N HIS A 819 44.84 42.35 6.08
CA HIS A 819 45.69 43.41 5.56
C HIS A 819 46.31 44.14 6.73
N GLU A 820 47.63 44.23 6.71
CA GLU A 820 48.39 44.99 7.67
C GLU A 820 49.41 45.85 6.95
N GLU A 821 49.39 47.14 7.24
CA GLU A 821 50.37 48.09 6.73
C GLU A 821 51.05 48.78 7.91
N TRP A 822 52.37 48.66 7.95
CA TRP A 822 53.23 49.35 8.89
C TRP A 822 54.00 50.43 8.14
N LYS A 823 54.00 51.65 8.67
CA LYS A 823 54.74 52.79 8.15
C LYS A 823 55.54 53.42 9.29
N HIS A 824 56.79 53.72 9.04
CA HIS A 824 57.64 54.46 9.96
C HIS A 824 58.24 55.66 9.27
N ASP A 825 57.86 56.82 9.78
CA ASP A 825 58.41 58.11 9.42
C ASP A 825 59.48 58.48 10.46
N SER A 826 60.75 58.55 10.05
CA SER A 826 61.85 58.99 10.91
C SER A 826 61.89 60.53 11.11
N LYS A 827 60.74 61.14 11.44
CA LYS A 827 60.62 62.56 11.79
C LYS A 827 60.70 62.80 13.30
N HIS A 828 61.68 62.23 13.99
CA HIS A 828 61.96 62.66 15.36
C HIS A 828 62.93 63.85 15.35
N GLU A 829 62.39 65.02 15.66
CA GLU A 829 63.19 66.21 15.99
C GLU A 829 63.98 65.96 17.27
N GLY A 830 65.30 65.95 17.17
CA GLY A 830 66.17 66.12 18.34
C GLY A 830 67.27 65.06 18.51
N PHE A 831 68.10 64.80 17.50
CA PHE A 831 69.51 64.46 17.74
C PHE A 831 70.32 64.86 16.50
N SER A 832 71.29 65.75 16.69
CA SER A 832 72.18 66.25 15.64
C SER A 832 73.29 65.24 15.35
N GLY A 833 73.13 64.49 14.27
CA GLY A 833 74.18 63.66 13.68
C GLY A 833 73.59 62.74 12.61
N GLU A 834 74.09 62.86 11.38
CA GLU A 834 73.90 62.02 10.16
C GLU A 834 72.98 60.78 10.25
N GLU A 835 71.69 60.94 10.53
CA GLU A 835 70.71 59.86 10.42
C GLU A 835 69.84 60.04 9.17
N ARG A 836 69.79 58.98 8.35
CA ARG A 836 69.07 58.92 7.07
C ARG A 836 67.58 59.15 7.26
N HIS A 837 67.05 60.24 6.70
CA HIS A 837 65.61 60.53 6.70
C HIS A 837 64.87 59.71 5.64
N GLY A 838 64.26 58.58 6.02
CA GLY A 838 63.53 57.69 5.12
C GLY A 838 62.18 57.24 5.69
N GLU A 839 61.15 57.20 4.85
CA GLU A 839 59.86 56.56 5.14
C GLU A 839 59.95 55.09 4.75
N TYR A 840 59.92 54.19 5.73
CA TYR A 840 59.92 52.74 5.52
C TYR A 840 58.51 52.19 5.68
N SER A 841 58.11 51.28 4.79
CA SER A 841 56.81 50.62 4.89
C SER A 841 56.85 49.14 4.55
N ILE A 842 56.07 48.38 5.31
CA ILE A 842 55.77 46.96 5.09
C ILE A 842 54.27 46.85 4.95
N SER A 843 53.81 46.24 3.87
CA SER A 843 52.40 45.92 3.65
C SER A 843 52.30 44.42 3.42
N CYS A 844 51.65 43.74 4.35
CA CYS A 844 51.32 42.32 4.27
C CYS A 844 49.84 42.19 3.95
N TYR A 845 49.52 41.49 2.87
CA TYR A 845 48.15 41.25 2.46
C TYR A 845 47.96 39.75 2.20
N THR A 846 46.97 39.15 2.82
CA THR A 846 46.60 37.74 2.59
C THR A 846 45.14 37.68 2.20
N GLU A 847 44.86 37.02 1.08
CA GLU A 847 43.51 36.74 0.59
C GLU A 847 43.37 35.25 0.31
N ASN A 848 42.58 34.56 1.12
CA ASN A 848 42.21 33.17 0.89
C ASN A 848 40.74 33.11 0.46
N LYS A 849 40.46 32.25 -0.52
CA LYS A 849 39.14 32.03 -1.12
C LYS A 849 38.78 30.56 -0.96
N LEU A 850 37.52 30.32 -0.61
CA LEU A 850 36.94 29.00 -0.48
C LEU A 850 35.68 28.95 -1.34
N SER A 851 35.64 28.03 -2.29
CA SER A 851 34.45 27.80 -3.13
C SER A 851 33.86 26.43 -2.82
N ILE A 852 32.59 26.42 -2.40
CA ILE A 852 31.84 25.21 -2.08
C ILE A 852 30.77 25.03 -3.15
N PRO A 853 30.76 23.93 -3.91
CA PRO A 853 29.78 23.71 -4.97
C PRO A 853 28.39 23.43 -4.39
N THR A 854 27.37 24.03 -5.00
CA THR A 854 25.95 23.83 -4.72
C THR A 854 25.24 23.23 -5.92
N TYR A 855 25.86 22.22 -6.54
CA TYR A 855 25.27 21.44 -7.63
C TYR A 855 25.60 19.97 -7.42
N TYR A 856 24.75 19.09 -7.91
CA TYR A 856 24.97 17.66 -7.79
C TYR A 856 25.91 17.14 -8.88
N ARG A 857 27.01 16.53 -8.44
CA ARG A 857 27.86 15.67 -9.28
C ARG A 857 27.84 14.29 -8.67
N GLN A 858 27.40 13.30 -9.44
CA GLN A 858 27.19 11.94 -8.93
C GLN A 858 28.46 11.40 -8.26
N GLY A 859 28.32 11.03 -6.99
CA GLY A 859 29.38 10.41 -6.18
C GLY A 859 30.60 11.27 -5.89
N CYS A 860 30.60 12.59 -6.14
CA CYS A 860 31.76 13.44 -5.94
C CYS A 860 31.38 14.87 -5.49
N LEU A 861 32.01 15.33 -4.42
CA LEU A 861 31.96 16.70 -3.93
C LEU A 861 33.38 17.24 -3.82
N GLU A 862 33.68 18.37 -4.46
CA GLU A 862 35.01 18.97 -4.44
C GLU A 862 34.93 20.40 -3.90
N VAL A 863 35.55 20.63 -2.74
CA VAL A 863 35.65 21.96 -2.11
C VAL A 863 37.00 22.56 -2.43
N ILE A 864 37.01 23.71 -3.10
CA ILE A 864 38.23 24.31 -3.65
C ILE A 864 38.70 25.45 -2.73
N LEU A 865 39.97 25.40 -2.34
CA LEU A 865 40.67 26.44 -1.59
C LEU A 865 41.77 27.05 -2.44
N GLN A 866 41.84 28.37 -2.44
CA GLN A 866 42.88 29.14 -3.12
C GLN A 866 43.37 30.21 -2.17
N GLY A 867 44.65 30.53 -2.22
CA GLY A 867 45.19 31.62 -1.41
C GLY A 867 46.29 32.39 -2.10
N GLU A 868 46.36 33.66 -1.76
CA GLU A 868 47.40 34.59 -2.19
C GLU A 868 47.88 35.38 -0.98
N SER A 869 49.18 35.27 -0.69
CA SER A 869 49.88 36.16 0.24
C SER A 869 50.73 37.12 -0.57
N THR A 870 50.68 38.40 -0.26
CA THR A 870 51.46 39.47 -0.89
C THR A 870 52.25 40.21 0.17
N LEU A 871 53.56 40.31 -0.04
CA LEU A 871 54.46 41.09 0.79
C LEU A 871 54.99 42.25 -0.05
N LYS A 872 54.73 43.48 0.38
CA LYS A 872 55.30 44.68 -0.23
C LYS A 872 56.17 45.41 0.80
N ILE A 873 57.41 45.66 0.41
CA ILE A 873 58.38 46.40 1.18
C ILE A 873 58.77 47.63 0.36
N SER A 874 58.74 48.82 0.96
CA SER A 874 59.19 50.02 0.26
C SER A 874 59.86 51.05 1.17
N ASN A 875 60.78 51.81 0.58
CA ASN A 875 61.48 52.92 1.20
C ASN A 875 61.38 54.16 0.30
N LYS A 876 61.03 55.30 0.90
CA LYS A 876 61.10 56.60 0.26
C LYS A 876 62.04 57.52 1.07
N ASN A 877 63.24 57.74 0.54
CA ASN A 877 64.13 58.78 1.05
C ASN A 877 63.85 60.10 0.30
N LYS A 878 63.35 61.12 1.01
CA LYS A 878 62.98 62.41 0.41
C LYS A 878 64.19 63.31 0.10
N GLN A 879 65.35 63.07 0.70
CA GLN A 879 66.54 63.93 0.57
C GLN A 879 67.49 63.51 -0.56
N GLU A 880 67.50 62.22 -0.95
CA GLU A 880 68.44 61.69 -1.96
C GLU A 880 67.79 61.32 -3.30
N GLY A 881 66.47 61.50 -3.45
CA GLY A 881 65.73 61.05 -4.65
C GLY A 881 65.70 59.53 -4.83
N PHE A 882 66.24 58.76 -3.87
CA PHE A 882 66.31 57.31 -3.89
C PHE A 882 65.04 56.72 -3.28
N SER A 883 64.17 56.16 -4.11
CA SER A 883 62.97 55.43 -3.68
C SER A 883 62.93 54.06 -4.31
N TRP A 884 62.72 53.03 -3.50
CA TRP A 884 62.56 51.67 -3.97
C TRP A 884 61.34 50.99 -3.36
N SER A 885 60.76 50.05 -4.10
CA SER A 885 59.70 49.18 -3.60
C SER A 885 59.78 47.83 -4.28
N LYS A 886 59.70 46.75 -3.51
CA LYS A 886 59.61 45.38 -4.03
C LYS A 886 58.36 44.70 -3.47
N LYS A 887 57.57 44.09 -4.35
CA LYS A 887 56.32 43.38 -4.03
C LYS A 887 56.40 41.96 -4.55
N THR A 888 56.14 41.00 -3.70
CA THR A 888 56.20 39.57 -3.99
C THR A 888 54.86 38.91 -3.65
N SER A 889 54.45 37.91 -4.41
CA SER A 889 53.23 37.11 -4.16
C SER A 889 53.58 35.63 -4.02
N ALA A 890 52.87 34.95 -3.12
CA ALA A 890 52.86 33.51 -2.95
C ALA A 890 51.44 33.01 -3.20
N LYS A 891 51.24 32.21 -4.25
CA LYS A 891 49.93 31.66 -4.65
C LYS A 891 49.89 30.16 -4.42
N TRP A 892 48.76 29.65 -3.95
CA TRP A 892 48.53 28.22 -3.73
C TRP A 892 47.08 27.81 -4.00
N SER A 893 46.85 26.53 -4.31
CA SER A 893 45.52 25.97 -4.55
C SER A 893 45.43 24.52 -4.12
N ALA A 894 44.44 24.18 -3.29
CA ALA A 894 44.18 22.83 -2.81
C ALA A 894 42.67 22.52 -2.85
N SER A 895 42.30 21.27 -3.08
CA SER A 895 40.91 20.82 -3.08
C SER A 895 40.70 19.71 -2.04
N ILE A 896 39.61 19.77 -1.28
CA ILE A 896 39.12 18.65 -0.48
C ILE A 896 38.08 17.91 -1.31
N ALA A 897 38.40 16.70 -1.75
CA ALA A 897 37.54 15.86 -2.56
C ALA A 897 36.89 14.76 -1.71
N VAL A 898 35.57 14.63 -1.82
CA VAL A 898 34.76 13.63 -1.11
C VAL A 898 34.08 12.73 -2.14
N TYR A 899 34.48 11.46 -2.17
CA TYR A 899 33.99 10.46 -3.11
C TYR A 899 33.04 9.48 -2.43
N SER A 900 31.96 9.11 -3.13
CA SER A 900 31.08 8.02 -2.69
C SER A 900 31.55 6.71 -3.29
N ARG A 901 31.93 5.75 -2.44
CA ARG A 901 32.36 4.41 -2.82
C ARG A 901 31.42 3.36 -2.21
N ALA A 902 31.60 2.09 -2.57
CA ALA A 902 30.76 0.99 -2.08
C ALA A 902 30.69 0.87 -0.55
N ASN A 903 31.74 1.32 0.16
CA ASN A 903 31.85 1.25 1.63
C ASN A 903 31.64 2.63 2.29
N GLY A 904 31.03 3.60 1.61
CA GLY A 904 30.76 4.93 2.13
C GLY A 904 31.57 6.06 1.51
N LEU A 905 31.60 7.20 2.19
CA LEU A 905 32.39 8.36 1.80
C LEU A 905 33.89 8.12 2.00
N HIS A 906 34.68 8.62 1.05
CA HIS A 906 36.13 8.65 1.11
C HIS A 906 36.60 10.09 0.88
N ILE A 907 37.43 10.60 1.80
CA ILE A 907 37.88 11.99 1.76
C ILE A 907 39.38 12.02 1.50
N GLU A 908 39.80 12.81 0.53
CA GLU A 908 41.20 13.03 0.20
C GLU A 908 41.46 14.50 -0.18
N VAL A 909 42.72 14.91 -0.10
CA VAL A 909 43.16 16.23 -0.55
C VAL A 909 43.80 16.05 -1.92
N VAL A 910 43.41 16.87 -2.89
CA VAL A 910 43.85 16.82 -4.29
C VAL A 910 44.33 18.22 -4.68
N GLY A 911 45.47 18.34 -5.38
CA GLY A 911 45.95 19.62 -5.91
C GLY A 911 47.43 19.94 -5.64
N ALA A 912 47.86 21.13 -6.06
CA ALA A 912 49.23 21.63 -5.90
C ALA A 912 49.40 22.34 -4.54
N GLU A 913 49.81 21.56 -3.53
CA GLU A 913 50.01 22.05 -2.16
C GLU A 913 51.27 22.92 -2.00
N SER A 914 52.11 23.03 -3.02
CA SER A 914 53.35 23.81 -3.01
C SER A 914 53.10 25.25 -3.49
N PRO A 915 53.39 26.28 -2.68
CA PRO A 915 53.17 27.67 -3.08
C PRO A 915 54.12 28.12 -4.20
N GLU A 916 53.58 28.84 -5.17
CA GLU A 916 54.34 29.46 -6.25
C GLU A 916 54.65 30.92 -5.91
N PHE A 917 55.93 31.29 -5.94
CA PHE A 917 56.40 32.63 -5.61
C PHE A 917 56.73 33.43 -6.87
N ALA A 918 56.21 34.64 -6.98
CA ALA A 918 56.49 35.55 -8.09
C ALA A 918 56.80 36.97 -7.58
N ASP A 919 57.78 37.62 -8.21
CA ASP A 919 57.99 39.05 -8.08
C ASP A 919 56.94 39.78 -8.94
N ILE A 920 56.14 40.66 -8.32
CA ILE A 920 55.02 41.33 -8.98
C ILE A 920 55.41 42.73 -9.45
N GLU A 921 56.05 43.51 -8.57
CA GLU A 921 56.44 44.89 -8.83
C GLU A 921 57.82 45.14 -8.21
N SER A 922 58.73 45.73 -8.97
CA SER A 922 60.01 46.23 -8.45
C SER A 922 60.27 47.63 -9.01
N HIS A 923 60.57 48.58 -8.12
CA HIS A 923 60.95 49.94 -8.45
C HIS A 923 62.24 50.25 -7.68
N GLY A 924 63.25 50.82 -8.34
CA GLY A 924 64.57 51.04 -7.74
C GLY A 924 65.32 49.74 -7.39
N GLU A 925 66.55 49.88 -6.91
CA GLU A 925 67.37 48.74 -6.45
C GLU A 925 67.06 48.47 -4.97
N CYS A 926 66.36 47.36 -4.71
CA CYS A 926 66.00 46.93 -3.36
C CYS A 926 67.17 46.16 -2.74
N PRO A 927 67.75 46.59 -1.59
CA PRO A 927 68.91 45.94 -0.98
C PRO A 927 68.59 44.60 -0.29
N THR A 928 67.31 44.21 -0.23
CA THR A 928 66.83 43.04 0.53
C THR A 928 66.18 42.00 -0.39
N GLY A 929 66.47 40.72 -0.16
CA GLY A 929 65.85 39.58 -0.84
C GLY A 929 64.40 39.32 -0.38
N VAL A 930 63.47 40.22 -0.75
CA VAL A 930 62.07 40.17 -0.28
C VAL A 930 61.35 38.87 -0.67
N GLN A 931 61.71 38.24 -1.79
CA GLN A 931 61.10 36.98 -2.23
C GLN A 931 61.58 35.80 -1.35
N GLU A 932 62.86 35.79 -1.01
CA GLU A 932 63.52 34.81 -0.16
C GLU A 932 63.01 34.91 1.28
N GLU A 933 62.83 36.13 1.77
CA GLU A 933 62.20 36.41 3.06
C GLU A 933 60.74 35.95 3.10
N HIS A 934 59.96 36.25 2.05
CA HIS A 934 58.60 35.75 1.90
C HIS A 934 58.58 34.21 1.90
N ARG A 935 59.47 33.57 1.13
CA ARG A 935 59.58 32.10 1.03
C ARG A 935 60.03 31.46 2.34
N ARG A 936 60.90 32.11 3.11
CA ARG A 936 61.37 31.61 4.42
C ARG A 936 60.25 31.58 5.46
N MET A 937 59.38 32.58 5.43
CA MET A 937 58.32 32.75 6.42
C MET A 937 57.00 32.07 6.04
N PHE A 938 56.73 31.92 4.75
CA PHE A 938 55.54 31.22 4.27
C PHE A 938 55.75 29.68 4.32
N PRO A 939 54.71 28.88 4.64
CA PRO A 939 54.83 27.42 4.65
C PRO A 939 55.34 26.86 3.33
N SER A 940 56.32 25.94 3.36
CA SER A 940 56.83 25.27 2.14
C SER A 940 55.80 24.35 1.49
N LYS A 941 54.79 23.92 2.26
CA LYS A 941 53.67 23.10 1.83
C LYS A 941 52.41 23.49 2.60
N ILE A 942 51.29 23.58 1.91
CA ILE A 942 49.96 23.79 2.50
C ILE A 942 49.48 22.49 3.12
N ASP A 943 49.46 22.42 4.45
CA ASP A 943 49.05 21.22 5.20
C ASP A 943 47.57 21.29 5.62
N LEU A 944 46.77 20.39 5.05
CA LEU A 944 45.35 20.20 5.36
C LEU A 944 45.09 18.95 6.22
N GLN A 945 46.12 18.30 6.75
CA GLN A 945 46.00 17.01 7.43
C GLN A 945 45.07 17.05 8.64
N ASP A 946 45.13 18.11 9.46
CA ASP A 946 44.24 18.25 10.64
C ASP A 946 42.76 18.34 10.22
N THR A 947 42.47 19.14 9.17
CA THR A 947 41.14 19.24 8.57
C THR A 947 40.68 17.90 8.01
N LEU A 948 41.57 17.20 7.29
CA LEU A 948 41.30 15.90 6.69
C LEU A 948 40.99 14.85 7.75
N LEU A 949 41.78 14.77 8.82
CA LEU A 949 41.58 13.83 9.92
C LEU A 949 40.24 14.10 10.63
N SER A 950 39.91 15.37 10.89
CA SER A 950 38.63 15.74 11.51
C SER A 950 37.43 15.37 10.64
N LEU A 951 37.48 15.68 9.33
CA LEU A 951 36.40 15.34 8.41
C LEU A 951 36.26 13.83 8.20
N LYS A 952 37.38 13.09 8.12
CA LYS A 952 37.38 11.62 8.08
C LYS A 952 36.75 11.02 9.33
N ALA A 953 37.11 11.51 10.51
CA ALA A 953 36.54 11.02 11.76
C ALA A 953 35.02 11.23 11.86
N LEU A 954 34.48 12.25 11.18
CA LEU A 954 33.06 12.57 11.21
C LEU A 954 32.24 11.87 10.11
N LEU A 955 32.75 11.83 8.88
CA LEU A 955 31.96 11.46 7.70
C LEU A 955 32.34 10.13 7.06
N GLN A 956 33.55 9.61 7.35
CA GLN A 956 34.02 8.36 6.78
C GLN A 956 33.82 7.20 7.77
N GLY A 957 33.16 6.13 7.31
CA GLY A 957 32.84 4.96 8.13
C GLY A 957 31.38 4.93 8.55
N THR A 958 31.12 4.47 9.78
CA THR A 958 29.77 4.41 10.34
C THR A 958 29.27 5.79 10.75
N TRP A 959 28.00 6.08 10.48
CA TRP A 959 27.35 7.26 11.03
C TRP A 959 26.94 7.02 12.48
N ASP A 960 27.68 7.59 13.42
CA ASP A 960 27.56 7.28 14.85
C ASP A 960 26.39 8.02 15.56
N TYR A 961 25.54 8.75 14.84
CA TYR A 961 24.50 9.59 15.45
C TYR A 961 23.07 9.08 15.21
N SER A 962 22.91 8.00 14.44
CA SER A 962 21.60 7.45 14.07
C SER A 962 21.76 6.05 13.47
N TYR A 963 20.86 5.13 13.81
CA TYR A 963 20.99 3.70 13.52
C TYR A 963 19.65 3.08 13.06
N PRO A 964 19.58 2.35 11.93
CA PRO A 964 18.39 1.59 11.54
C PRO A 964 18.25 0.35 12.45
N GLY A 965 17.31 0.40 13.39
CA GLY A 965 17.21 -0.61 14.46
C GLY A 965 18.49 -0.69 15.30
N MET A 966 19.31 -1.72 15.05
CA MET A 966 20.63 -1.95 15.67
C MET A 966 21.80 -1.93 14.67
N GLU A 967 21.52 -1.84 13.38
CA GLU A 967 22.53 -1.81 12.32
C GLU A 967 23.12 -0.40 12.19
N ALA A 968 24.16 -0.23 11.38
CA ALA A 968 24.81 1.07 11.18
C ALA A 968 24.56 1.61 9.76
N TYR A 969 24.47 2.93 9.65
CA TYR A 969 24.49 3.59 8.34
C TYR A 969 25.91 3.89 7.88
N THR A 970 26.07 3.98 6.57
CA THR A 970 27.14 4.71 5.91
C THR A 970 26.56 5.88 5.11
N LEU A 971 27.37 6.92 4.96
CA LEU A 971 27.04 8.12 4.20
C LEU A 971 27.45 7.98 2.72
N LEU A 972 26.66 8.56 1.81
CA LEU A 972 26.90 8.60 0.36
C LEU A 972 26.42 9.94 -0.24
N ASN A 973 26.91 10.28 -1.44
CA ASN A 973 26.46 11.40 -2.27
C ASN A 973 26.27 12.72 -1.52
N PRO A 974 27.34 13.31 -0.96
CA PRO A 974 27.25 14.53 -0.17
C PRO A 974 27.07 15.75 -1.07
N VAL A 975 26.16 16.65 -0.71
CA VAL A 975 25.81 17.84 -1.51
C VAL A 975 25.48 19.02 -0.61
N PHE A 976 25.93 20.22 -0.95
CA PHE A 976 25.49 21.43 -0.26
C PHE A 976 24.26 22.05 -0.93
N THR A 977 23.28 22.45 -0.12
CA THR A 977 22.15 23.28 -0.57
C THR A 977 22.62 24.70 -0.89
N ARG A 978 21.81 25.46 -1.61
CA ARG A 978 22.04 26.91 -1.79
C ARG A 978 22.00 27.69 -0.47
N HIS A 979 21.45 27.10 0.59
CA HIS A 979 21.43 27.67 1.93
C HIS A 979 22.70 27.32 2.73
N GLY A 980 23.50 26.37 2.24
CA GLY A 980 24.75 25.93 2.87
C GLY A 980 24.58 24.76 3.84
N ASP A 981 23.42 24.11 3.84
CA ASP A 981 23.19 22.85 4.56
C ASP A 981 23.81 21.69 3.79
N LEU A 982 24.33 20.69 4.49
CA LEU A 982 24.86 19.47 3.88
C LEU A 982 23.78 18.40 3.84
N ILE A 983 23.44 17.92 2.65
CA ILE A 983 22.58 16.76 2.42
C ILE A 983 23.46 15.57 2.08
N VAL A 984 23.16 14.42 2.69
CA VAL A 984 23.88 13.16 2.44
C VAL A 984 22.87 12.01 2.37
N GLU A 985 23.10 11.06 1.48
CA GLU A 985 22.31 9.84 1.36
C GLU A 985 22.76 8.78 2.38
N LEU A 986 21.81 8.03 2.92
CA LEU A 986 22.05 6.91 3.84
C LEU A 986 22.04 5.58 3.09
N SER A 987 22.99 4.71 3.43
CA SER A 987 23.00 3.32 2.98
C SER A 987 23.35 2.37 4.13
N ALA A 988 23.02 1.08 3.99
CA ALA A 988 23.39 0.07 4.97
C ALA A 988 24.92 -0.08 5.01
N TYR A 989 25.52 0.01 6.18
CA TYR A 989 26.93 -0.31 6.35
C TYR A 989 27.15 -1.81 6.19
N ARG A 990 27.82 -2.21 5.10
CA ARG A 990 28.28 -3.58 4.89
C ARG A 990 29.74 -3.64 5.28
N SER A 991 30.04 -4.24 6.44
CA SER A 991 31.42 -4.63 6.72
C SER A 991 31.85 -5.55 5.59
N ALA A 992 32.89 -5.17 4.84
CA ALA A 992 33.59 -6.13 3.99
C ALA A 992 33.92 -7.34 4.88
N SER A 993 33.50 -8.52 4.46
CA SER A 993 33.62 -9.75 5.23
C SER A 993 35.03 -9.93 5.78
N LEU A 994 35.18 -9.85 7.11
CA LEU A 994 36.14 -10.67 7.84
C LEU A 994 35.69 -12.12 7.63
N SER A 995 36.16 -12.72 6.55
CA SER A 995 36.20 -14.17 6.45
C SER A 995 37.27 -14.66 7.43
N ASN A 996 36.85 -15.46 8.41
CA ASN A 996 37.64 -16.30 9.32
C ASN A 996 38.91 -15.70 9.95
N GLY A 997 38.81 -15.38 11.24
CA GLY A 997 39.97 -15.27 12.13
C GLY A 997 39.68 -14.43 13.36
N GLY A 998 39.44 -15.08 14.51
CA GLY A 998 39.39 -14.37 15.79
C GLY A 998 40.74 -13.70 16.08
N GLY A 999 40.69 -12.43 16.50
CA GLY A 999 41.88 -11.70 16.92
C GLY A 999 41.70 -10.18 16.91
N LEU A 1000 41.67 -9.61 18.13
CA LEU A 1000 41.85 -8.21 18.53
C LEU A 1000 41.78 -7.10 17.45
N PHE A 1001 40.79 -6.21 17.58
CA PHE A 1001 40.95 -4.79 17.22
C PHE A 1001 40.75 -3.93 18.47
N THR A 1002 41.86 -3.51 19.08
CA THR A 1002 41.90 -2.42 20.07
C THR A 1002 43.15 -1.60 19.85
N VAL A 1003 43.33 -0.98 18.67
CA VAL A 1003 44.35 0.07 18.47
C VAL A 1003 43.85 1.02 17.37
N ALA A 1004 43.30 2.18 17.78
CA ALA A 1004 43.23 3.41 16.96
C ALA A 1004 42.53 4.61 17.65
N LYS A 1005 41.94 4.47 18.86
CA LYS A 1005 41.25 5.60 19.54
C LYS A 1005 42.01 6.27 20.71
N ASN A 1006 43.19 5.76 21.11
CA ASN A 1006 43.93 6.31 22.28
C ASN A 1006 45.13 7.22 21.95
N ALA A 1007 45.36 7.59 20.68
CA ALA A 1007 46.57 8.33 20.29
C ALA A 1007 46.50 9.87 20.43
N ILE A 1008 45.45 10.46 21.02
CA ILE A 1008 45.34 11.94 21.14
C ILE A 1008 45.44 12.43 22.61
N SER A 1009 45.62 11.53 23.59
CA SER A 1009 45.73 11.91 25.01
C SER A 1009 47.16 11.86 25.60
N SER A 1010 48.20 11.53 24.85
CA SER A 1010 49.55 11.38 25.41
C SER A 1010 50.65 11.94 24.48
N LEU A 1011 50.87 13.25 24.57
CA LEU A 1011 52.11 13.89 24.11
C LEU A 1011 52.62 14.81 25.23
N VAL A 1012 53.10 14.22 26.32
CA VAL A 1012 54.11 14.80 27.22
C VAL A 1012 55.00 13.65 27.74
N THR A 1013 56.32 13.81 27.53
CA THR A 1013 57.49 13.13 28.15
C THR A 1013 57.91 11.69 27.77
N ASP A 1014 59.06 11.67 27.05
CA ASP A 1014 60.34 10.97 27.31
C ASP A 1014 60.61 9.46 27.05
N ASN A 1015 61.49 9.27 26.06
CA ASN A 1015 62.76 8.49 26.04
C ASN A 1015 62.84 7.04 26.59
N ARG A 1016 63.09 6.07 25.68
CA ARG A 1016 64.31 5.21 25.63
C ARG A 1016 64.29 4.21 24.46
N SER A 1017 65.49 3.92 23.94
CA SER A 1017 65.84 3.14 22.73
C SER A 1017 65.56 1.61 22.81
N PRO A 1018 65.50 0.88 21.66
CA PRO A 1018 65.21 -0.56 21.64
C PRO A 1018 66.45 -1.46 21.44
N VAL A 1019 66.35 -2.70 21.94
CA VAL A 1019 67.29 -3.82 21.70
C VAL A 1019 66.59 -4.94 20.91
N ARG A 1020 67.42 -5.65 20.14
CA ARG A 1020 67.21 -6.64 19.07
C ARG A 1020 66.25 -7.84 19.32
N GLN A 1021 65.69 -8.30 18.19
CA GLN A 1021 65.22 -9.64 17.74
C GLN A 1021 66.07 -10.87 18.25
N PRO A 1022 65.73 -12.19 18.03
CA PRO A 1022 64.99 -12.76 16.88
C PRO A 1022 64.20 -14.11 17.01
N THR A 1023 63.43 -14.41 15.94
CA THR A 1023 63.15 -15.70 15.23
C THR A 1023 62.84 -17.04 15.95
N SER A 1024 61.81 -17.75 15.47
CA SER A 1024 61.95 -19.12 14.88
C SER A 1024 60.69 -19.63 14.15
N MET A 1025 60.93 -20.37 13.06
CA MET A 1025 59.99 -21.12 12.19
C MET A 1025 59.57 -22.49 12.76
N SER A 1026 58.57 -23.13 12.09
CA SER A 1026 58.43 -24.56 11.71
C SER A 1026 57.06 -25.14 12.16
N SER A 1027 56.07 -25.41 11.29
CA SER A 1027 55.91 -26.47 10.26
C SER A 1027 55.05 -27.69 10.72
N ILE A 1028 53.87 -27.81 10.07
CA ILE A 1028 53.22 -29.01 9.46
C ILE A 1028 52.64 -30.11 10.38
N GLU A 1029 51.35 -30.45 10.18
CA GLU A 1029 50.79 -31.77 9.76
C GLU A 1029 49.34 -31.99 10.21
N THR A 1030 48.46 -32.17 9.22
CA THR A 1030 47.15 -32.83 9.28
C THR A 1030 47.33 -34.35 9.37
N PRO A 1031 46.33 -35.11 9.88
CA PRO A 1031 45.65 -36.01 8.95
C PRO A 1031 44.14 -36.25 9.21
N LEU A 1032 43.58 -36.97 8.24
CA LEU A 1032 42.18 -37.29 7.92
C LEU A 1032 41.48 -38.31 8.85
N TYR A 1033 40.15 -38.28 8.75
CA TYR A 1033 39.13 -39.27 9.15
C TYR A 1033 39.41 -40.73 8.75
N PRO A 1034 38.77 -41.70 9.45
CA PRO A 1034 37.78 -42.55 8.76
C PRO A 1034 36.51 -42.88 9.60
N PRO A 1035 35.50 -43.58 9.01
CA PRO A 1035 34.08 -43.44 9.36
C PRO A 1035 33.44 -44.79 9.87
N PRO A 1036 32.13 -45.11 9.71
CA PRO A 1036 31.27 -45.58 10.80
C PRO A 1036 30.81 -47.06 10.64
N LEU A 1037 30.16 -47.62 11.67
CA LEU A 1037 29.49 -48.92 11.56
C LEU A 1037 28.14 -48.99 12.29
N GLU A 1038 27.27 -49.74 11.64
CA GLU A 1038 25.85 -49.96 11.79
C GLU A 1038 25.47 -51.05 12.82
N LYS A 1039 24.17 -51.08 13.16
CA LYS A 1039 23.25 -52.24 13.34
C LYS A 1039 22.77 -52.72 14.75
N THR A 1040 21.43 -52.63 14.87
CA THR A 1040 20.40 -53.62 15.29
C THR A 1040 20.04 -53.94 16.76
N VAL A 1041 18.80 -53.57 17.11
CA VAL A 1041 17.63 -54.37 17.58
C VAL A 1041 17.83 -55.52 18.60
N SER A 1042 17.12 -55.46 19.75
CA SER A 1042 16.13 -56.49 20.20
C SER A 1042 15.50 -56.20 21.59
N GLU A 1043 14.16 -56.23 21.59
CA GLU A 1043 13.17 -56.85 22.51
C GLU A 1043 13.29 -56.89 24.07
N LEU A 1044 12.16 -56.46 24.66
CA LEU A 1044 11.48 -56.69 25.97
C LEU A 1044 11.52 -58.13 26.58
N PRO A 1045 10.86 -58.50 27.74
CA PRO A 1045 10.01 -57.76 28.72
C PRO A 1045 10.13 -58.18 30.24
N VAL A 1046 9.24 -57.60 31.10
CA VAL A 1046 8.44 -58.22 32.21
C VAL A 1046 8.69 -57.82 33.69
N ASN A 1047 7.62 -57.22 34.27
CA ASN A 1047 7.03 -57.21 35.64
C ASN A 1047 7.70 -56.58 36.89
N GLY A 1048 6.88 -55.79 37.61
CA GLY A 1048 6.84 -55.83 39.08
C GLY A 1048 6.21 -54.66 39.86
N LYS A 1049 4.88 -54.71 40.06
CA LYS A 1049 4.11 -54.33 41.28
C LYS A 1049 4.10 -52.88 41.84
N ALA A 1050 2.88 -52.32 41.89
CA ALA A 1050 2.36 -51.39 42.91
C ALA A 1050 1.87 -52.21 44.16
N PRO A 1051 1.25 -51.66 45.25
CA PRO A 1051 0.84 -50.27 45.56
C PRO A 1051 1.10 -49.81 47.02
N LEU A 1052 0.78 -48.54 47.37
CA LEU A 1052 0.01 -48.13 48.57
C LEU A 1052 -0.11 -46.59 48.70
N GLN A 1053 -1.34 -46.14 48.95
CA GLN A 1053 -1.86 -44.81 49.35
C GLN A 1053 -1.97 -44.75 50.90
N PRO A 1054 -2.53 -43.71 51.58
CA PRO A 1054 -2.61 -42.26 51.36
C PRO A 1054 -2.46 -41.38 52.66
N THR A 1055 -2.79 -40.08 52.58
CA THR A 1055 -3.38 -39.15 53.60
C THR A 1055 -2.46 -38.31 54.56
N PRO A 1056 -2.93 -37.18 55.17
CA PRO A 1056 -3.36 -35.89 54.58
C PRO A 1056 -2.91 -34.65 55.45
N PRO A 1057 -3.65 -33.53 55.61
CA PRO A 1057 -3.20 -32.16 55.32
C PRO A 1057 -2.93 -31.28 56.55
N MET A 1058 -2.43 -30.05 56.34
CA MET A 1058 -2.45 -29.01 57.39
C MET A 1058 -3.07 -27.71 56.89
N ILE A 1059 -4.10 -27.30 57.63
CA ILE A 1059 -4.90 -26.08 57.58
C ILE A 1059 -4.14 -24.97 58.32
N VAL A 1060 -4.11 -23.73 57.79
CA VAL A 1060 -4.25 -22.52 58.62
C VAL A 1060 -5.11 -21.49 57.90
N LYS A 1061 -6.12 -21.03 58.65
CA LYS A 1061 -7.16 -20.04 58.35
C LYS A 1061 -6.65 -18.58 58.46
N SER A 1062 -7.17 -17.71 57.60
CA SER A 1062 -8.01 -16.52 57.87
C SER A 1062 -7.39 -15.32 58.59
N THR A 1063 -7.54 -14.14 57.97
CA THR A 1063 -8.05 -12.96 58.70
C THR A 1063 -8.82 -12.05 57.76
N GLU A 1064 -10.10 -11.85 58.07
CA GLU A 1064 -10.95 -10.77 57.59
C GLU A 1064 -10.51 -9.44 58.23
N VAL A 1065 -10.64 -8.32 57.50
CA VAL A 1065 -10.94 -7.01 58.09
C VAL A 1065 -12.01 -6.32 57.23
N THR A 1066 -13.04 -5.85 57.91
CA THR A 1066 -14.26 -5.23 57.40
C THR A 1066 -14.17 -3.70 57.44
N LEU A 1067 -15.01 -3.05 56.61
CA LEU A 1067 -15.62 -1.71 56.74
C LEU A 1067 -14.74 -0.45 56.57
N GLU A 1068 -15.10 0.40 55.58
CA GLU A 1068 -15.82 1.65 55.87
C GLU A 1068 -16.45 2.29 54.62
N LYS A 1069 -17.67 2.81 54.81
CA LYS A 1069 -18.48 3.62 53.89
C LYS A 1069 -18.28 5.11 54.22
N THR A 1070 -18.14 5.95 53.21
CA THR A 1070 -18.53 7.39 53.19
C THR A 1070 -18.19 7.95 51.80
N ALA A 1071 -18.85 8.91 51.18
CA ALA A 1071 -20.10 9.64 51.40
C ALA A 1071 -20.35 10.44 50.10
N ILE A 1072 -21.62 10.67 49.80
CA ILE A 1072 -22.14 11.57 48.76
C ILE A 1072 -21.93 13.03 49.21
N PRO A 1073 -21.83 13.99 48.28
CA PRO A 1073 -22.52 15.25 48.50
C PRO A 1073 -23.46 15.62 47.34
N ASN A 1074 -24.72 15.82 47.72
CA ASN A 1074 -25.71 16.60 46.98
C ASN A 1074 -25.39 18.10 47.13
N GLY A 1075 -25.56 18.86 46.06
CA GLY A 1075 -25.57 20.32 46.07
C GLY A 1075 -26.37 20.86 44.89
N GLN A 1076 -27.58 21.34 45.19
CA GLN A 1076 -28.65 21.79 44.30
C GLN A 1076 -28.45 23.19 43.70
N LYS A 1077 -29.10 23.39 42.53
CA LYS A 1077 -29.86 24.56 42.05
C LYS A 1077 -29.13 25.83 41.55
N GLY A 1078 -29.47 26.20 40.32
CA GLY A 1078 -29.45 27.56 39.79
C GLY A 1078 -29.92 27.60 38.33
N ALA A 1079 -31.03 28.29 38.07
CA ALA A 1079 -31.81 28.26 36.83
C ALA A 1079 -31.37 29.30 35.76
N ASN A 1080 -32.08 29.25 34.62
CA ASN A 1080 -32.12 30.17 33.46
C ASN A 1080 -31.08 29.85 32.38
N GLY A 1081 -31.38 29.78 31.09
CA GLY A 1081 -32.57 30.13 30.31
C GLY A 1081 -32.12 30.38 28.86
N ASN A 1082 -33.03 30.16 27.92
CA ASN A 1082 -32.99 30.54 26.49
C ASN A 1082 -32.18 29.65 25.55
N GLY A 1083 -32.94 28.99 24.66
CA GLY A 1083 -32.43 28.32 23.48
C GLY A 1083 -32.02 29.27 22.37
N PHE A 1084 -31.43 28.72 21.32
CA PHE A 1084 -31.58 29.23 19.97
C PHE A 1084 -31.40 28.10 18.94
N GLN A 1085 -32.05 28.35 17.81
CA GLN A 1085 -32.37 27.47 16.69
C GLN A 1085 -31.16 26.95 15.90
N ALA A 1086 -31.47 25.89 15.16
CA ALA A 1086 -30.79 25.41 13.97
C ALA A 1086 -30.31 26.51 13.01
N THR A 1087 -29.15 26.30 12.38
CA THR A 1087 -29.02 26.50 10.93
C THR A 1087 -27.87 25.66 10.35
N VAL A 1088 -28.17 25.15 9.17
CA VAL A 1088 -27.34 24.44 8.20
C VAL A 1088 -26.10 25.24 7.79
N ALA A 1089 -24.96 24.55 7.70
CA ALA A 1089 -23.93 24.69 6.66
C ALA A 1089 -23.07 23.43 6.65
#